data_AF-A0A379DIY1-F1
#
_entry.id   AF-A0A379DIY1-F1
#
_cell.length_a   1.000
_cell.length_b   1.000
_cell.length_c   1.000
_cell.angle_alpha   90.00
_cell.angle_beta   90.00
_cell.angle_gamma   90.00
#
_symmetry.space_group_name_H-M   'P 1'
#
loop_
_entity.id
_entity.type
_entity.pdbx_description
1 polymer ?
#
loop_
_entity_poly.entity_id
_entity_poly.type
_entity_poly.pdbx_seq_one_letter_code
_entity_poly.pdbx_strand_id
1 'polypeptide(L)'
;MTGKTAKNDKAGESVARFADIEILRYHVDCFDNLPLKQKKFIYYLNEAALCGRDIIFDQNGRYNLRLRRLFGTILKEYPGDRSVEEFLAIREYTYGLWFASGIHHHYSSDKFTPKFSKPYFKKVVERMRNEGFLYLFGEKELALLTSIVFEPDLFPKKTDQSDSVNAIEKSSVNFYDEKISQEEVEHFYNHQKTLAASEDRKYPVSYGLNSRLARNKEGKIYEQRYSVQGLYAPAIRHIVDNLTKAAEYAETNTQKNALEALIRFYKTGDLKEYNTYCIEWVKDTESRVDFINGFTETYSDPLCMKGSWEGLVHFKDMESSVRTKTLSNHAKWFEDNAPIDPLFKKKNPVGISASVVTVAMLAGDSYPATPIGINLPNADWIRARYGSKSVTIENIHYAYDVAKRANGMDRLFVPDEESRLLLEKYGDITDRLHTDLHECLGHGSGRLLEGTNPDALGVCASTIEEARADLFALYFMADKKMIQLGLLPDQEAYKACYYRYFLNGLITQLVRIKLGDNLEEAHMKNRALIANYVLEKAEKKNLMQLNGIELIINDYEKIRPIIGELLAEVQRIKSEGDLPAAMHLVEKYGTKIDKKIHKKVLDLYWTLNIAPYKGFVNPLYTLAKNQEGEIADVLVCYEESYEEQMQRYDAGYGFLSLDPVSVYEILQDSFNPSESIMAQANALRKKLRLAMDGIVSTTMRKKGLDYKYNFGLTREHLLRLAKETPSSIELARYLWNTEVRELRIIATMIMPPEELGYSEALSMAIAASYHTELREQLCMNLLSKCSDAAYWAISWLMDKKNDGHEQSNPSELKLTALMLLARIAFNGSLHISNEILQKLLLETKQILIPAESKDTVEQDNLPSLHQQMAVVLLKRIGEMNRDNSKRVRIIIESLKDSSSDLYKEFYHDIIFHLDYVQVD
;
A
#
# COMPACT_ATOMS: atom_id res chain seq x y z
N MET A 1 30.30 -18.98 29.79
CA MET A 1 29.46 -19.87 28.96
C MET A 1 28.71 -18.99 27.99
N THR A 2 29.12 -19.05 26.72
CA THR A 2 28.65 -18.22 25.62
C THR A 2 27.31 -18.74 25.12
N GLY A 3 26.23 -18.01 25.43
CA GLY A 3 24.92 -18.26 24.81
C GLY A 3 24.99 -17.84 23.34
N LYS A 4 25.23 -18.81 22.44
CA LYS A 4 24.83 -18.70 21.04
C LYS A 4 23.30 -18.68 21.04
N THR A 5 22.69 -17.50 20.97
CA THR A 5 21.30 -17.38 20.49
C THR A 5 21.27 -17.98 19.08
N ALA A 6 20.37 -18.93 18.84
CA ALA A 6 20.22 -19.59 17.56
C ALA A 6 19.97 -18.55 16.46
N LYS A 7 20.87 -18.45 15.47
CA LYS A 7 20.65 -17.67 14.26
C LYS A 7 19.61 -18.38 13.37
N ASN A 8 18.60 -17.62 12.94
CA ASN A 8 17.92 -17.67 11.64
C ASN A 8 17.50 -19.03 11.06
N ASP A 9 16.34 -19.56 11.44
CA ASP A 9 15.79 -20.78 10.81
C ASP A 9 14.80 -20.50 9.65
N LYS A 10 14.33 -19.26 9.47
CA LYS A 10 13.29 -18.92 8.45
C LYS A 10 13.57 -17.73 7.53
N ALA A 11 14.69 -17.04 7.69
CA ALA A 11 15.04 -15.94 6.78
C ALA A 11 15.29 -16.50 5.36
N GLY A 12 14.71 -15.87 4.34
CA GLY A 12 14.78 -16.35 2.94
C GLY A 12 13.91 -17.58 2.65
N GLU A 13 13.11 -18.06 3.60
CA GLU A 13 12.14 -19.13 3.36
C GLU A 13 11.10 -18.69 2.32
N SER A 14 10.84 -19.55 1.35
CA SER A 14 9.78 -19.36 0.35
C SER A 14 8.41 -19.63 0.98
N VAL A 15 7.57 -18.60 1.04
CA VAL A 15 6.24 -18.64 1.67
C VAL A 15 5.13 -18.89 0.65
N ALA A 16 5.29 -18.32 -0.55
CA ALA A 16 4.36 -18.52 -1.65
C ALA A 16 5.08 -18.30 -2.97
N ARG A 17 4.65 -19.03 -4.00
CA ARG A 17 5.15 -18.85 -5.36
C ARG A 17 4.00 -18.93 -6.35
N PHE A 18 3.93 -17.95 -7.24
CA PHE A 18 2.84 -17.79 -8.19
C PHE A 18 3.30 -16.90 -9.35
N ALA A 19 2.78 -17.13 -10.57
CA ALA A 19 3.24 -16.43 -11.77
C ALA A 19 4.80 -16.37 -11.85
N ASP A 20 5.36 -15.18 -11.93
CA ASP A 20 6.79 -14.87 -11.95
C ASP A 20 7.32 -14.28 -10.63
N ILE A 21 6.56 -14.47 -9.55
CA ILE A 21 6.81 -13.92 -8.21
C ILE A 21 7.08 -15.05 -7.19
N GLU A 22 8.01 -14.79 -6.28
CA GLU A 22 8.22 -15.59 -5.08
C GLU A 22 8.22 -14.70 -3.83
N ILE A 23 7.38 -15.05 -2.86
CA ILE A 23 7.27 -14.38 -1.57
C ILE A 23 8.21 -15.04 -0.59
N LEU A 24 9.12 -14.26 -0.03
CA LEU A 24 10.11 -14.69 0.94
C LEU A 24 9.76 -14.17 2.33
N ARG A 25 10.43 -14.69 3.33
CA ARG A 25 10.36 -14.20 4.71
C ARG A 25 11.65 -13.49 5.10
N TYR A 26 11.54 -12.40 5.86
CA TYR A 26 12.69 -11.79 6.53
C TYR A 26 12.55 -11.90 8.05
N HIS A 27 13.70 -11.95 8.72
CA HIS A 27 13.77 -11.96 10.18
C HIS A 27 14.18 -10.57 10.69
N VAL A 28 13.79 -10.23 11.92
CA VAL A 28 14.07 -8.91 12.52
C VAL A 28 15.09 -9.11 13.63
N ASP A 29 16.32 -9.35 13.19
CA ASP A 29 17.44 -9.69 14.07
C ASP A 29 17.65 -8.63 15.16
N CYS A 30 18.01 -9.08 16.35
CA CYS A 30 18.24 -8.24 17.54
C CYS A 30 17.03 -7.47 18.08
N PHE A 31 15.81 -7.69 17.57
CA PHE A 31 14.60 -7.04 18.11
C PHE A 31 14.38 -7.35 19.59
N ASP A 32 14.59 -8.60 20.01
CA ASP A 32 14.41 -9.03 21.40
C ASP A 32 15.33 -8.30 22.39
N ASN A 33 16.48 -7.82 21.90
CA ASN A 33 17.48 -7.10 22.69
C ASN A 33 17.16 -5.59 22.81
N LEU A 34 16.11 -5.09 22.14
CA LEU A 34 15.72 -3.70 22.24
C LEU A 34 15.07 -3.42 23.61
N PRO A 35 15.40 -2.29 24.27
CA PRO A 35 14.64 -1.81 25.42
C PRO A 35 13.16 -1.69 25.09
N LEU A 36 12.30 -1.95 26.09
CA LEU A 36 10.85 -1.91 25.94
C LEU A 36 10.33 -0.59 25.33
N LYS A 37 10.97 0.54 25.65
CA LYS A 37 10.64 1.85 25.05
C LYS A 37 10.79 1.82 23.51
N GLN A 38 11.89 1.28 23.00
CA GLN A 38 12.14 1.15 21.55
C GLN A 38 11.19 0.13 20.91
N LYS A 39 10.89 -0.99 21.59
CA LYS A 39 9.90 -1.97 21.09
C LYS A 39 8.51 -1.34 20.95
N LYS A 40 8.05 -0.57 21.94
CA LYS A 40 6.77 0.18 21.89
C LYS A 40 6.78 1.21 20.77
N PHE A 41 7.91 1.91 20.59
CA PHE A 41 8.05 2.89 19.52
C PHE A 41 7.91 2.24 18.13
N ILE A 42 8.66 1.16 17.87
CA ILE A 42 8.56 0.37 16.65
C ILE A 42 7.14 -0.16 16.45
N TYR A 43 6.49 -0.68 17.49
CA TYR A 43 5.12 -1.16 17.38
C TYR A 43 4.16 -0.08 16.85
N TYR A 44 4.16 1.12 17.43
CA TYR A 44 3.25 2.17 16.98
C TYR A 44 3.62 2.74 15.61
N LEU A 45 4.91 2.78 15.25
CA LEU A 45 5.34 3.11 13.90
C LEU A 45 4.89 2.04 12.88
N ASN A 46 4.96 0.76 13.24
CA ASN A 46 4.49 -0.35 12.41
C ASN A 46 2.98 -0.25 12.17
N GLU A 47 2.20 0.02 13.22
CA GLU A 47 0.76 0.24 13.11
C GLU A 47 0.45 1.45 12.21
N ALA A 48 1.17 2.56 12.36
CA ALA A 48 1.05 3.73 11.49
C ALA A 48 1.37 3.40 10.02
N ALA A 49 2.35 2.53 9.76
CA ALA A 49 2.69 2.11 8.41
C ALA A 49 1.59 1.24 7.79
N LEU A 50 1.05 0.26 8.52
CA LEU A 50 0.00 -0.61 8.00
C LEU A 50 -1.30 0.14 7.66
N CYS A 51 -1.60 1.24 8.37
CA CYS A 51 -2.76 2.10 8.08
C CYS A 51 -2.76 2.74 6.68
N GLY A 52 -1.61 2.85 6.02
CA GLY A 52 -1.52 3.45 4.67
C GLY A 52 -1.78 2.48 3.52
N ARG A 53 -2.04 1.20 3.79
CA ARG A 53 -2.22 0.17 2.75
C ARG A 53 -3.29 0.53 1.71
N ASP A 54 -4.46 0.97 2.14
CA ASP A 54 -5.54 1.28 1.20
C ASP A 54 -5.22 2.49 0.30
N ILE A 55 -4.37 3.41 0.77
CA ILE A 55 -3.98 4.60 0.02
C ILE A 55 -3.24 4.20 -1.26
N ILE A 56 -2.26 3.29 -1.17
CA ILE A 56 -1.49 2.87 -2.35
C ILE A 56 -2.34 2.11 -3.36
N PHE A 57 -3.33 1.31 -2.90
CA PHE A 57 -4.26 0.62 -3.80
C PHE A 57 -5.07 1.64 -4.63
N ASP A 58 -5.63 2.66 -3.98
CA ASP A 58 -6.40 3.69 -4.70
C ASP A 58 -5.51 4.53 -5.63
N GLN A 59 -4.31 4.93 -5.18
CA GLN A 59 -3.34 5.65 -6.01
C GLN A 59 -2.97 4.88 -7.28
N ASN A 60 -2.77 3.57 -7.18
CA ASN A 60 -2.43 2.72 -8.33
C ASN A 60 -3.61 2.48 -9.29
N GLY A 61 -4.84 2.85 -8.93
CA GLY A 61 -5.99 2.75 -9.83
C GLY A 61 -7.34 2.81 -9.13
N ARG A 62 -8.27 3.56 -9.73
CA ARG A 62 -9.61 3.89 -9.18
C ARG A 62 -10.47 2.69 -8.76
N TYR A 63 -10.27 1.54 -9.40
CA TYR A 63 -11.08 0.33 -9.16
C TYR A 63 -10.36 -0.71 -8.30
N ASN A 64 -9.11 -0.47 -7.91
CA ASN A 64 -8.28 -1.48 -7.24
C ASN A 64 -8.81 -1.87 -5.86
N LEU A 65 -9.38 -0.94 -5.08
CA LEU A 65 -10.00 -1.26 -3.79
C LEU A 65 -11.23 -2.18 -3.96
N ARG A 66 -12.04 -1.95 -5.00
CA ARG A 66 -13.20 -2.79 -5.34
C ARG A 66 -12.78 -4.16 -5.83
N LEU A 67 -11.78 -4.22 -6.71
CA LEU A 67 -11.24 -5.48 -7.22
C LEU A 67 -10.59 -6.29 -6.10
N ARG A 68 -9.80 -5.64 -5.21
CA ARG A 68 -9.25 -6.28 -4.01
C ARG A 68 -10.36 -6.88 -3.15
N ARG A 69 -11.42 -6.12 -2.84
CA ARG A 69 -12.55 -6.61 -2.04
C ARG A 69 -13.27 -7.77 -2.72
N LEU A 70 -13.51 -7.69 -4.03
CA LEU A 70 -14.15 -8.75 -4.81
C LEU A 70 -13.33 -10.05 -4.78
N PHE A 71 -12.06 -10.00 -5.20
CA PHE A 71 -11.19 -11.16 -5.29
C PHE A 71 -10.82 -11.73 -3.92
N GLY A 72 -10.52 -10.87 -2.94
CA GLY A 72 -10.24 -11.31 -1.57
C GLY A 72 -11.44 -12.03 -0.93
N THR A 73 -12.67 -11.54 -1.19
CA THR A 73 -13.89 -12.20 -0.72
C THR A 73 -14.12 -13.54 -1.41
N ILE A 74 -13.90 -13.61 -2.74
CA ILE A 74 -13.96 -14.88 -3.49
C ILE A 74 -12.99 -15.89 -2.87
N LEU A 75 -11.72 -15.51 -2.68
CA LEU A 75 -10.70 -16.42 -2.18
C LEU A 75 -11.03 -16.93 -0.77
N LYS A 76 -11.50 -16.03 0.11
CA LYS A 76 -11.84 -16.37 1.49
C LYS A 76 -13.08 -17.25 1.59
N GLU A 77 -14.17 -16.88 0.91
CA GLU A 77 -15.51 -17.41 1.21
C GLU A 77 -16.04 -18.42 0.17
N TYR A 78 -15.37 -18.63 -0.98
CA TYR A 78 -15.90 -19.52 -2.04
C TYR A 78 -16.18 -20.95 -1.56
N PRO A 79 -17.44 -21.43 -1.64
CA PRO A 79 -17.82 -22.74 -1.12
C PRO A 79 -17.74 -23.86 -2.17
N GLY A 80 -17.27 -23.56 -3.37
CA GLY A 80 -17.04 -24.57 -4.42
C GLY A 80 -15.71 -25.30 -4.26
N ASP A 81 -15.43 -26.20 -5.19
CA ASP A 81 -14.15 -26.89 -5.26
C ASP A 81 -13.03 -25.88 -5.59
N ARG A 82 -12.06 -25.77 -4.68
CA ARG A 82 -10.92 -24.84 -4.78
C ARG A 82 -9.68 -25.49 -5.42
N SER A 83 -9.75 -26.78 -5.74
CA SER A 83 -8.65 -27.53 -6.34
C SER A 83 -8.64 -27.48 -7.88
N VAL A 84 -9.72 -26.98 -8.49
CA VAL A 84 -9.83 -26.86 -9.95
C VAL A 84 -8.89 -25.78 -10.50
N GLU A 85 -8.31 -26.03 -11.67
CA GLU A 85 -7.31 -25.15 -12.31
C GLU A 85 -7.78 -23.70 -12.45
N GLU A 86 -9.03 -23.48 -12.85
CA GLU A 86 -9.58 -22.12 -12.98
C GLU A 86 -9.69 -21.38 -11.62
N PHE A 87 -9.95 -22.09 -10.52
CA PHE A 87 -9.95 -21.46 -9.19
C PHE A 87 -8.53 -21.17 -8.71
N LEU A 88 -7.59 -22.09 -8.96
CA LEU A 88 -6.17 -21.86 -8.67
C LEU A 88 -5.64 -20.65 -9.44
N ALA A 89 -6.11 -20.44 -10.68
CA ALA A 89 -5.81 -19.24 -11.46
C ALA A 89 -6.46 -17.96 -10.90
N ILE A 90 -7.67 -18.02 -10.32
CA ILE A 90 -8.25 -16.90 -9.55
C ILE A 90 -7.40 -16.59 -8.33
N ARG A 91 -6.92 -17.60 -7.61
CA ARG A 91 -6.02 -17.42 -6.46
C ARG A 91 -4.70 -16.77 -6.88
N GLU A 92 -4.07 -17.25 -7.95
CA GLU A 92 -2.86 -16.64 -8.52
C GLU A 92 -3.10 -15.16 -8.90
N TYR A 93 -4.21 -14.84 -9.57
CA TYR A 93 -4.57 -13.47 -9.91
C TYR A 93 -4.77 -12.60 -8.66
N THR A 94 -5.42 -13.14 -7.62
CA THR A 94 -5.63 -12.45 -6.34
C THR A 94 -4.30 -12.17 -5.62
N TYR A 95 -3.38 -13.14 -5.63
CA TYR A 95 -2.04 -12.97 -5.06
C TYR A 95 -1.23 -11.90 -5.80
N GLY A 96 -1.30 -11.90 -7.14
CA GLY A 96 -0.71 -10.85 -7.98
C GLY A 96 -1.31 -9.47 -7.68
N LEU A 97 -2.64 -9.40 -7.51
CA LEU A 97 -3.34 -8.18 -7.14
C LEU A 97 -2.85 -7.62 -5.79
N TRP A 98 -2.70 -8.48 -4.78
CA TRP A 98 -2.15 -8.08 -3.49
C TRP A 98 -0.68 -7.67 -3.59
N PHE A 99 0.11 -8.35 -4.44
CA PHE A 99 1.54 -8.10 -4.57
C PHE A 99 1.84 -6.75 -5.23
N ALA A 100 1.07 -6.39 -6.25
CA ALA A 100 1.29 -5.17 -6.98
C ALA A 100 0.45 -3.98 -6.48
N SER A 101 -0.30 -4.17 -5.38
CA SER A 101 -1.27 -3.20 -4.89
C SER A 101 -2.25 -2.71 -5.98
N GLY A 102 -2.70 -3.62 -6.85
CA GLY A 102 -3.52 -3.30 -8.02
C GLY A 102 -3.51 -4.39 -9.09
N ILE A 103 -4.17 -4.15 -10.24
CA ILE A 103 -4.31 -5.14 -11.33
C ILE A 103 -3.20 -5.09 -12.39
N HIS A 104 -2.11 -4.38 -12.10
CA HIS A 104 -1.01 -4.18 -13.03
C HIS A 104 0.26 -4.74 -12.45
N HIS A 105 1.14 -5.26 -13.31
CA HIS A 105 2.42 -5.80 -12.90
C HIS A 105 3.28 -4.71 -12.25
N HIS A 106 3.74 -4.97 -11.02
CA HIS A 106 4.50 -4.01 -10.21
C HIS A 106 5.73 -3.40 -10.94
N TYR A 107 6.40 -4.19 -11.78
CA TYR A 107 7.56 -3.76 -12.56
C TYR A 107 7.21 -3.20 -13.95
N SER A 108 6.64 -4.00 -14.87
CA SER A 108 6.35 -3.55 -16.25
C SER A 108 5.18 -2.58 -16.36
N SER A 109 4.37 -2.41 -15.31
CA SER A 109 3.11 -1.65 -15.31
C SER A 109 2.00 -2.19 -16.21
N ASP A 110 2.18 -3.33 -16.90
CA ASP A 110 1.15 -3.92 -17.75
C ASP A 110 0.01 -4.54 -16.94
N LYS A 111 -1.22 -4.45 -17.43
CA LYS A 111 -2.36 -5.09 -16.78
C LYS A 111 -2.23 -6.62 -16.81
N PHE A 112 -2.60 -7.28 -15.72
CA PHE A 112 -2.63 -8.73 -15.65
C PHE A 112 -3.64 -9.33 -16.63
N THR A 113 -3.24 -10.42 -17.29
CA THR A 113 -4.13 -11.25 -18.10
C THR A 113 -4.67 -12.41 -17.24
N PRO A 114 -6.00 -12.55 -17.07
CA PRO A 114 -6.56 -13.64 -16.28
C PRO A 114 -6.33 -15.00 -16.95
N LYS A 115 -5.89 -16.00 -16.18
CA LYS A 115 -5.71 -17.40 -16.64
C LYS A 115 -6.92 -18.29 -16.36
N PHE A 116 -8.09 -17.69 -16.16
CA PHE A 116 -9.37 -18.34 -15.94
C PHE A 116 -10.40 -17.73 -16.90
N SER A 117 -11.45 -18.48 -17.25
CA SER A 117 -12.40 -18.01 -18.26
C SER A 117 -13.42 -17.00 -17.71
N LYS A 118 -13.87 -16.06 -18.54
CA LYS A 118 -14.95 -15.11 -18.22
C LYS A 118 -16.26 -15.83 -17.82
N PRO A 119 -16.69 -16.91 -18.50
CA PRO A 119 -17.86 -17.69 -18.06
C PRO A 119 -17.69 -18.32 -16.68
N TYR A 120 -16.53 -18.91 -16.38
CA TYR A 120 -16.27 -19.49 -15.06
C TYR A 120 -16.28 -18.42 -13.96
N PHE A 121 -15.61 -17.29 -14.18
CA PHE A 121 -15.61 -16.17 -13.25
C PHE A 121 -17.03 -15.67 -12.97
N LYS A 122 -17.87 -15.50 -14.00
CA LYS A 122 -19.28 -15.13 -13.82
C LYS A 122 -20.04 -16.14 -12.96
N LYS A 123 -19.84 -17.45 -13.17
CA LYS A 123 -20.44 -18.51 -12.36
C LYS A 123 -19.98 -18.45 -10.89
N VAL A 124 -18.69 -18.18 -10.66
CA VAL A 124 -18.14 -17.98 -9.30
C VAL A 124 -18.81 -16.79 -8.65
N VAL A 125 -18.86 -15.65 -9.33
CA VAL A 125 -19.46 -14.41 -8.83
C VAL A 125 -20.95 -14.58 -8.54
N GLU A 126 -21.71 -15.21 -9.44
CA GLU A 126 -23.13 -15.50 -9.25
C GLU A 126 -23.35 -16.41 -8.04
N ARG A 127 -22.56 -17.49 -7.90
CA ARG A 127 -22.61 -18.36 -6.73
C ARG A 127 -22.30 -17.60 -5.44
N MET A 128 -21.27 -16.76 -5.45
CA MET A 128 -20.89 -15.94 -4.29
C MET A 128 -21.97 -14.91 -3.93
N ARG A 129 -22.71 -14.39 -4.91
CA ARG A 129 -23.85 -13.51 -4.70
C ARG A 129 -25.03 -14.26 -4.08
N ASN A 130 -25.37 -15.44 -4.61
CA ASN A 130 -26.45 -16.30 -4.07
C ASN A 130 -26.12 -16.81 -2.66
N GLU A 131 -24.84 -17.06 -2.38
CA GLU A 131 -24.35 -17.42 -1.05
C GLU A 131 -24.14 -16.20 -0.15
N GLY A 132 -24.23 -15.00 -0.69
CA GLY A 132 -24.28 -13.81 0.12
C GLY A 132 -22.99 -13.23 0.63
N PHE A 133 -21.93 -13.44 -0.13
CA PHE A 133 -20.65 -12.87 0.19
C PHE A 133 -20.39 -11.58 -0.62
N LEU A 134 -21.12 -11.35 -1.71
CA LEU A 134 -20.91 -10.21 -2.63
C LEU A 134 -22.10 -9.25 -2.73
N TYR A 135 -22.93 -9.16 -1.69
CA TYR A 135 -24.11 -8.28 -1.69
C TYR A 135 -23.79 -6.79 -1.87
N LEU A 136 -22.59 -6.37 -1.47
CA LEU A 136 -22.17 -4.97 -1.58
C LEU A 136 -22.03 -4.50 -3.05
N PHE A 137 -21.86 -5.43 -3.99
CA PHE A 137 -21.70 -5.12 -5.41
C PHE A 137 -23.01 -5.31 -6.18
N GLY A 138 -23.59 -4.22 -6.69
CA GLY A 138 -24.73 -4.26 -7.61
C GLY A 138 -24.41 -4.93 -8.95
N GLU A 139 -25.43 -5.25 -9.76
CA GLU A 139 -25.21 -5.93 -11.05
C GLU A 139 -24.36 -5.11 -12.03
N LYS A 140 -24.61 -3.79 -12.11
CA LYS A 140 -23.84 -2.87 -12.96
C LYS A 140 -22.37 -2.81 -12.56
N GLU A 141 -22.10 -2.75 -11.25
CA GLU A 141 -20.73 -2.72 -10.73
C GLU A 141 -20.00 -4.03 -11.04
N LEU A 142 -20.63 -5.19 -10.80
CA LEU A 142 -20.00 -6.47 -11.14
C LEU A 142 -19.76 -6.62 -12.65
N ALA A 143 -20.67 -6.12 -13.49
CA ALA A 143 -20.45 -6.09 -14.94
C ALA A 143 -19.24 -5.21 -15.31
N LEU A 144 -19.11 -4.02 -14.71
CA LEU A 144 -17.97 -3.13 -14.91
C LEU A 144 -16.65 -3.78 -14.46
N LEU A 145 -16.59 -4.28 -13.22
CA LEU A 145 -15.40 -4.94 -12.68
C LEU A 145 -15.01 -6.17 -13.50
N THR A 146 -16.00 -6.95 -13.97
CA THR A 146 -15.74 -8.08 -14.89
C THR A 146 -15.15 -7.59 -16.21
N SER A 147 -15.65 -6.49 -16.79
CA SER A 147 -15.07 -5.94 -18.02
C SER A 147 -13.63 -5.47 -17.81
N ILE A 148 -13.34 -4.79 -16.69
CA ILE A 148 -11.97 -4.33 -16.37
C ILE A 148 -10.98 -5.50 -16.31
N VAL A 149 -11.38 -6.62 -15.70
CA VAL A 149 -10.53 -7.82 -15.57
C VAL A 149 -10.26 -8.48 -16.93
N PHE A 150 -11.26 -8.55 -17.82
CA PHE A 150 -11.21 -9.39 -19.01
C PHE A 150 -10.94 -8.67 -20.33
N GLU A 151 -11.28 -7.38 -20.44
CA GLU A 151 -11.07 -6.61 -21.67
C GLU A 151 -9.69 -5.99 -21.65
N PRO A 152 -8.71 -6.43 -22.46
CA PRO A 152 -7.30 -6.02 -22.35
C PRO A 152 -7.09 -4.51 -22.55
N ASP A 153 -7.92 -3.88 -23.40
CA ASP A 153 -7.80 -2.46 -23.75
C ASP A 153 -8.30 -1.50 -22.66
N LEU A 154 -9.01 -2.00 -21.64
CA LEU A 154 -9.43 -1.17 -20.50
C LEU A 154 -8.30 -1.05 -19.48
N PHE A 155 -7.70 0.13 -19.33
CA PHE A 155 -6.60 0.37 -18.40
C PHE A 155 -5.40 -0.55 -18.65
N PRO A 156 -4.84 -0.60 -19.89
CA PRO A 156 -3.83 -1.57 -20.27
C PRO A 156 -2.52 -1.42 -19.48
N LYS A 157 -2.25 -0.22 -18.94
CA LYS A 157 -1.08 0.05 -18.10
C LYS A 157 -1.42 0.91 -16.88
N LYS A 158 -0.69 0.66 -15.79
CA LYS A 158 -0.67 1.51 -14.59
C LYS A 158 -0.11 2.88 -14.94
N THR A 159 1.12 2.89 -15.47
CA THR A 159 1.87 4.07 -15.84
C THR A 159 2.46 3.86 -17.23
N ASP A 160 2.25 4.80 -18.14
CA ASP A 160 2.82 4.80 -19.49
C ASP A 160 3.61 6.09 -19.72
N GLN A 161 4.93 5.96 -19.88
CA GLN A 161 5.86 7.05 -20.19
C GLN A 161 6.42 6.97 -21.63
N SER A 162 5.85 6.11 -22.48
CA SER A 162 6.32 5.91 -23.86
C SER A 162 5.93 7.05 -24.81
N ASP A 163 4.90 7.81 -24.46
CA ASP A 163 4.44 8.98 -25.19
C ASP A 163 4.48 10.20 -24.27
N SER A 164 5.40 11.12 -24.57
CA SER A 164 5.64 12.31 -23.76
C SER A 164 4.51 13.33 -23.78
N VAL A 165 3.47 13.17 -24.62
CA VAL A 165 2.38 14.15 -24.78
C VAL A 165 1.07 13.69 -24.14
N ASN A 166 0.82 12.37 -24.07
CA ASN A 166 -0.45 11.81 -23.59
C ASN A 166 -0.26 10.82 -22.42
N ALA A 167 0.78 11.03 -21.61
CA ALA A 167 1.17 10.07 -20.58
C ALA A 167 0.06 9.89 -19.52
N ILE A 168 -0.69 10.94 -19.19
CA ILE A 168 -1.84 10.87 -18.27
C ILE A 168 -2.97 10.01 -18.83
N GLU A 169 -3.43 10.28 -20.06
CA GLU A 169 -4.57 9.57 -20.67
C GLU A 169 -4.29 8.06 -20.83
N LYS A 170 -3.02 7.70 -21.07
CA LYS A 170 -2.56 6.31 -21.25
C LYS A 170 -2.32 5.58 -19.94
N SER A 171 -2.31 6.27 -18.80
CA SER A 171 -2.01 5.71 -17.48
C SER A 171 -3.28 5.54 -16.65
N SER A 172 -3.42 4.42 -15.95
CA SER A 172 -4.58 4.16 -15.09
C SER A 172 -4.40 4.57 -13.62
N VAL A 173 -3.24 5.11 -13.25
CA VAL A 173 -3.02 5.67 -11.89
C VAL A 173 -4.07 6.74 -11.57
N ASN A 174 -4.48 6.80 -10.31
CA ASN A 174 -5.56 7.68 -9.85
C ASN A 174 -5.04 9.02 -9.30
N PHE A 175 -3.88 9.49 -9.76
CA PHE A 175 -3.34 10.79 -9.34
C PHE A 175 -4.00 11.99 -10.02
N TYR A 176 -4.69 11.74 -11.13
CA TYR A 176 -5.36 12.76 -11.94
C TYR A 176 -6.80 12.33 -12.22
N ASP A 177 -7.68 13.31 -12.36
CA ASP A 177 -9.00 13.07 -12.93
C ASP A 177 -8.92 12.70 -14.41
N GLU A 178 -9.80 11.81 -14.86
CA GLU A 178 -9.85 11.35 -16.26
C GLU A 178 -10.06 12.50 -17.25
N LYS A 179 -10.62 13.63 -16.79
CA LYS A 179 -10.90 14.81 -17.61
C LYS A 179 -9.78 15.87 -17.57
N ILE A 180 -8.61 15.53 -17.04
CA ILE A 180 -7.46 16.43 -16.97
C ILE A 180 -6.43 15.99 -17.99
N SER A 181 -6.02 16.91 -18.87
CA SER A 181 -4.93 16.66 -19.81
C SER A 181 -3.56 16.93 -19.16
N GLN A 182 -2.51 16.36 -19.74
CA GLN A 182 -1.12 16.62 -19.32
C GLN A 182 -0.77 18.11 -19.38
N GLU A 183 -1.15 18.81 -20.46
CA GLU A 183 -0.92 20.25 -20.61
C GLU A 183 -1.54 21.06 -19.47
N GLU A 184 -2.74 20.70 -19.03
CA GLU A 184 -3.42 21.37 -17.94
C GLU A 184 -2.72 21.15 -16.59
N VAL A 185 -2.16 19.97 -16.35
CA VAL A 185 -1.35 19.69 -15.16
C VAL A 185 -0.08 20.53 -15.15
N GLU A 186 0.65 20.52 -16.27
CA GLU A 186 1.90 21.27 -16.42
C GLU A 186 1.63 22.77 -16.24
N HIS A 187 0.60 23.31 -16.91
CA HIS A 187 0.19 24.70 -16.76
C HIS A 187 -0.19 25.03 -15.31
N PHE A 188 -0.99 24.20 -14.66
CA PHE A 188 -1.43 24.41 -13.28
C PHE A 188 -0.25 24.53 -12.31
N TYR A 189 0.71 23.61 -12.37
CA TYR A 189 1.87 23.64 -11.47
C TYR A 189 2.93 24.67 -11.84
N ASN A 190 3.15 24.94 -13.13
CA ASN A 190 4.04 26.03 -13.56
C ASN A 190 3.51 27.40 -13.15
N HIS A 191 2.18 27.58 -13.20
CA HIS A 191 1.54 28.79 -12.70
C HIS A 191 1.76 28.96 -11.19
N GLN A 192 1.57 27.92 -10.39
CA GLN A 192 1.86 27.96 -8.95
C GLN A 192 3.31 28.34 -8.64
N LYS A 193 4.28 27.72 -9.34
CA LYS A 193 5.71 28.04 -9.20
C LYS A 193 6.01 29.50 -9.53
N THR A 194 5.32 30.07 -10.52
CA THR A 194 5.49 31.47 -10.93
C THR A 194 4.96 32.44 -9.88
N LEU A 195 3.81 32.11 -9.27
CA LEU A 195 3.18 32.92 -8.22
C LEU A 195 3.89 32.84 -6.87
N ALA A 196 4.77 31.86 -6.67
CA ALA A 196 5.49 31.68 -5.41
C ALA A 196 6.35 32.90 -5.05
N ALA A 197 6.34 33.27 -3.76
CA ALA A 197 7.17 34.35 -3.23
C ALA A 197 8.66 34.07 -3.47
N SER A 198 9.49 35.11 -3.48
CA SER A 198 10.93 34.97 -3.75
C SER A 198 11.65 33.99 -2.81
N GLU A 199 11.26 33.96 -1.53
CA GLU A 199 11.82 33.03 -0.55
C GLU A 199 11.39 31.59 -0.82
N ASP A 200 10.12 31.37 -1.17
CA ASP A 200 9.58 30.05 -1.52
C ASP A 200 10.19 29.52 -2.84
N ARG A 201 10.66 30.40 -3.73
CA ARG A 201 11.43 29.98 -4.93
C ARG A 201 12.86 29.54 -4.59
N LYS A 202 13.44 30.04 -3.49
CA LYS A 202 14.77 29.63 -3.02
C LYS A 202 14.71 28.27 -2.31
N TYR A 203 13.62 28.00 -1.60
CA TYR A 203 13.38 26.75 -0.89
C TYR A 203 12.02 26.15 -1.32
N PRO A 204 11.93 25.64 -2.55
CA PRO A 204 10.66 25.19 -3.11
C PRO A 204 10.08 24.01 -2.32
N VAL A 205 8.76 24.00 -2.24
CA VAL A 205 7.99 22.81 -1.88
C VAL A 205 7.90 21.86 -3.06
N SER A 206 7.68 20.57 -2.79
CA SER A 206 7.43 19.55 -3.80
C SER A 206 6.00 19.65 -4.34
N TYR A 207 5.73 20.64 -5.20
CA TYR A 207 4.39 20.89 -5.75
C TYR A 207 3.72 19.63 -6.30
N GLY A 208 2.51 19.35 -5.84
CA GLY A 208 1.71 18.21 -6.27
C GLY A 208 1.95 16.90 -5.51
N LEU A 209 3.00 16.81 -4.68
CA LEU A 209 3.44 15.55 -4.06
C LEU A 209 2.32 14.80 -3.30
N ASN A 210 1.46 15.51 -2.56
CA ASN A 210 0.44 14.94 -1.69
C ASN A 210 -0.99 15.29 -2.12
N SER A 211 -1.29 15.27 -3.42
CA SER A 211 -2.64 15.58 -3.92
C SER A 211 -3.02 14.80 -5.17
N ARG A 212 -4.31 14.52 -5.31
CA ARG A 212 -4.93 14.19 -6.60
C ARG A 212 -5.34 15.48 -7.28
N LEU A 213 -5.04 15.67 -8.56
CA LEU A 213 -5.53 16.83 -9.29
C LEU A 213 -6.91 16.51 -9.88
N ALA A 214 -7.89 17.39 -9.66
CA ALA A 214 -9.25 17.19 -10.11
C ALA A 214 -9.84 18.46 -10.72
N ARG A 215 -10.91 18.29 -11.49
CA ARG A 215 -11.69 19.40 -12.03
C ARG A 215 -13.05 19.41 -11.35
N ASN A 216 -13.41 20.55 -10.78
CA ASN A 216 -14.75 20.71 -10.24
C ASN A 216 -15.78 20.92 -11.37
N LYS A 217 -17.05 20.98 -11.02
CA LYS A 217 -18.14 21.07 -12.00
C LYS A 217 -18.18 22.42 -12.73
N GLU A 218 -17.64 23.47 -12.13
CA GLU A 218 -17.44 24.78 -12.78
C GLU A 218 -16.27 24.79 -13.77
N GLY A 219 -15.56 23.67 -13.94
CA GLY A 219 -14.44 23.54 -14.85
C GLY A 219 -13.08 23.97 -14.26
N LYS A 220 -13.05 24.40 -12.99
CA LYS A 220 -11.84 24.83 -12.29
C LYS A 220 -11.04 23.63 -11.81
N ILE A 221 -9.75 23.64 -12.15
CA ILE A 221 -8.78 22.65 -11.67
C ILE A 221 -8.35 22.99 -10.25
N TYR A 222 -8.29 21.98 -9.38
CA TYR A 222 -7.90 22.11 -7.98
C TYR A 222 -7.25 20.82 -7.45
N GLU A 223 -6.59 20.93 -6.30
CA GLU A 223 -5.97 19.80 -5.63
C GLU A 223 -6.87 19.20 -4.56
N GLN A 224 -7.16 17.91 -4.67
CA GLN A 224 -7.72 17.08 -3.61
C GLN A 224 -6.56 16.61 -2.73
N ARG A 225 -6.20 17.42 -1.74
CA ARG A 225 -5.04 17.19 -0.86
C ARG A 225 -5.24 15.95 0.00
N TYR A 226 -4.16 15.22 0.27
CA TYR A 226 -4.15 14.07 1.17
C TYR A 226 -3.88 14.55 2.60
N SER A 227 -4.91 14.57 3.45
CA SER A 227 -4.82 15.02 4.85
C SER A 227 -5.99 14.48 5.70
N VAL A 228 -5.98 14.71 7.03
CA VAL A 228 -7.07 14.31 7.93
C VAL A 228 -8.45 14.95 7.63
N GLN A 229 -8.46 15.99 6.79
CA GLN A 229 -9.66 16.67 6.28
C GLN A 229 -9.80 16.54 4.75
N GLY A 230 -8.84 15.89 4.10
CA GLY A 230 -8.70 15.79 2.66
C GLY A 230 -9.14 14.44 2.10
N LEU A 231 -8.67 14.14 0.89
CA LEU A 231 -8.78 12.79 0.34
C LEU A 231 -7.95 11.83 1.19
N TYR A 232 -8.43 10.60 1.38
CA TYR A 232 -7.87 9.57 2.27
C TYR A 232 -7.91 9.86 3.78
N ALA A 233 -8.68 10.86 4.21
CA ALA A 233 -8.82 11.23 5.63
C ALA A 233 -9.02 10.05 6.62
N PRO A 234 -9.88 9.04 6.37
CA PRO A 234 -10.07 7.93 7.30
C PRO A 234 -8.78 7.16 7.61
N ALA A 235 -8.00 6.79 6.58
CA ALA A 235 -6.71 6.13 6.78
C ALA A 235 -5.69 7.05 7.45
N ILE A 236 -5.61 8.32 7.01
CA ILE A 236 -4.64 9.29 7.54
C ILE A 236 -4.87 9.61 9.03
N ARG A 237 -6.12 9.60 9.52
CA ARG A 237 -6.39 9.75 10.96
C ARG A 237 -5.79 8.62 11.77
N HIS A 238 -5.96 7.37 11.35
CA HIS A 238 -5.33 6.23 12.00
C HIS A 238 -3.79 6.27 11.94
N ILE A 239 -3.21 6.76 10.83
CA ILE A 239 -1.77 7.04 10.74
C ILE A 239 -1.38 8.05 11.82
N VAL A 240 -2.06 9.20 11.88
CA VAL A 240 -1.79 10.28 12.84
C VAL A 240 -1.95 9.83 14.29
N ASP A 241 -2.96 9.02 14.61
CA ASP A 241 -3.19 8.51 15.95
C ASP A 241 -2.02 7.62 16.41
N ASN A 242 -1.55 6.74 15.54
CA ASN A 242 -0.41 5.87 15.83
C ASN A 242 0.92 6.64 15.86
N LEU A 243 1.14 7.62 14.97
CA LEU A 243 2.31 8.50 15.03
C LEU A 243 2.32 9.34 16.32
N THR A 244 1.15 9.79 16.78
CA THR A 244 1.02 10.54 18.04
C THR A 244 1.41 9.68 19.23
N LYS A 245 0.96 8.42 19.28
CA LYS A 245 1.40 7.44 20.30
C LYS A 245 2.89 7.15 20.19
N ALA A 246 3.41 7.00 18.97
CA ALA A 246 4.84 6.75 18.72
C ALA A 246 5.72 7.90 19.25
N ALA A 247 5.28 9.16 19.12
CA ALA A 247 6.01 10.34 19.58
C ALA A 247 6.26 10.37 21.10
N GLU A 248 5.47 9.65 21.91
CA GLU A 248 5.73 9.46 23.36
C GLU A 248 6.99 8.63 23.62
N TYR A 249 7.38 7.78 22.67
CA TYR A 249 8.50 6.85 22.77
C TYR A 249 9.71 7.28 21.95
N ALA A 250 9.70 8.48 21.35
CA ALA A 250 10.84 9.04 20.63
C ALA A 250 12.12 9.01 21.49
N GLU A 251 13.24 8.71 20.84
CA GLU A 251 14.55 8.54 21.48
C GLU A 251 15.23 9.88 21.76
N THR A 252 15.05 10.84 20.85
CA THR A 252 15.65 12.17 20.92
C THR A 252 14.59 13.25 20.69
N ASN A 253 14.89 14.49 21.12
CA ASN A 253 14.02 15.63 20.83
C ASN A 253 13.95 15.92 19.32
N THR A 254 15.05 15.71 18.58
CA THR A 254 15.09 15.88 17.12
C THR A 254 14.13 14.91 16.42
N GLN A 255 14.16 13.63 16.82
CA GLN A 255 13.23 12.62 16.32
C GLN A 255 11.78 12.97 16.64
N LYS A 256 11.53 13.45 17.86
CA LYS A 256 10.20 13.91 18.27
C LYS A 256 9.73 15.09 17.42
N ASN A 257 10.59 16.07 17.15
CA ASN A 257 10.27 17.22 16.30
C ASN A 257 9.93 16.78 14.87
N ALA A 258 10.67 15.80 14.32
CA ALA A 258 10.37 15.22 13.02
C ALA A 258 8.97 14.57 13.02
N LEU A 259 8.64 13.73 14.01
CA LEU A 259 7.30 13.14 14.16
C LEU A 259 6.21 14.19 14.28
N GLU A 260 6.41 15.22 15.10
CA GLU A 260 5.44 16.31 15.27
C GLU A 260 5.24 17.10 13.96
N ALA A 261 6.29 17.34 13.19
CA ALA A 261 6.20 17.97 11.87
C ALA A 261 5.46 17.07 10.87
N LEU A 262 5.71 15.76 10.87
CA LEU A 262 4.99 14.81 10.03
C LEU A 262 3.50 14.75 10.39
N ILE A 263 3.18 14.76 11.68
CA ILE A 263 1.80 14.83 12.17
C ILE A 263 1.13 16.13 11.72
N ARG A 264 1.82 17.28 11.80
CA ARG A 264 1.29 18.55 11.28
C ARG A 264 1.06 18.48 9.78
N PHE A 265 1.99 17.93 9.01
CA PHE A 265 1.82 17.69 7.58
C PHE A 265 0.57 16.87 7.27
N TYR A 266 0.36 15.74 7.94
CA TYR A 266 -0.86 14.94 7.72
C TYR A 266 -2.14 15.66 8.16
N LYS A 267 -2.07 16.52 9.18
CA LYS A 267 -3.22 17.31 9.63
C LYS A 267 -3.59 18.43 8.66
N THR A 268 -2.60 19.11 8.05
CA THR A 268 -2.82 20.31 7.23
C THR A 268 -2.78 20.04 5.73
N GLY A 269 -2.05 19.01 5.31
CA GLY A 269 -1.66 18.77 3.92
C GLY A 269 -0.65 19.80 3.38
N ASP A 270 0.00 20.60 4.23
CA ASP A 270 0.94 21.66 3.82
C ASP A 270 2.34 21.11 3.55
N LEU A 271 2.80 21.23 2.30
CA LEU A 271 4.13 20.79 1.89
C LEU A 271 5.28 21.56 2.55
N LYS A 272 5.04 22.73 3.16
CA LYS A 272 6.05 23.41 4.00
C LYS A 272 6.30 22.65 5.30
N GLU A 273 5.27 22.04 5.89
CA GLU A 273 5.44 21.14 7.04
C GLU A 273 6.14 19.84 6.62
N TYR A 274 5.92 19.36 5.38
CA TYR A 274 6.69 18.23 4.85
C TYR A 274 8.18 18.57 4.69
N ASN A 275 8.51 19.75 4.16
CA ASN A 275 9.90 20.22 4.15
C ASN A 275 10.49 20.30 5.56
N THR A 276 9.70 20.78 6.54
CA THR A 276 10.12 20.85 7.95
C THR A 276 10.39 19.46 8.51
N TYR A 277 9.51 18.49 8.25
CA TYR A 277 9.71 17.08 8.59
C TYR A 277 11.01 16.55 7.99
N CYS A 278 11.22 16.71 6.68
CA CYS A 278 12.42 16.23 6.00
C CYS A 278 13.71 16.83 6.61
N ILE A 279 13.71 18.12 6.95
CA ILE A 279 14.85 18.79 7.56
C ILE A 279 15.15 18.24 8.95
N GLU A 280 14.15 18.11 9.81
CA GLU A 280 14.34 17.57 11.17
C GLU A 280 14.71 16.08 11.13
N TRP A 281 14.11 15.32 10.20
CA TRP A 281 14.43 13.92 9.97
C TRP A 281 15.89 13.72 9.55
N VAL A 282 16.41 14.50 8.60
CA VAL A 282 17.83 14.41 8.20
C VAL A 282 18.79 14.76 9.34
N LYS A 283 18.43 15.74 10.18
CA LYS A 283 19.26 16.12 11.35
C LYS A 283 19.33 15.03 12.41
N ASP A 284 18.32 14.16 12.51
CA ASP A 284 18.30 13.06 13.47
C ASP A 284 19.27 11.93 13.07
N THR A 285 20.54 12.09 13.45
CA THR A 285 21.60 11.11 13.16
C THR A 285 21.92 10.21 14.35
N GLU A 286 21.37 10.50 15.53
CA GLU A 286 21.70 9.81 16.78
C GLU A 286 20.75 8.66 17.10
N SER A 287 19.45 8.78 16.76
CA SER A 287 18.44 7.76 17.07
C SER A 287 18.80 6.38 16.49
N ARG A 288 18.37 5.33 17.19
CA ARG A 288 18.58 3.95 16.76
C ARG A 288 17.45 3.48 15.85
N VAL A 289 16.21 3.74 16.22
CA VAL A 289 15.00 3.50 15.43
C VAL A 289 14.81 4.68 14.49
N ASP A 290 14.43 4.41 13.26
CA ASP A 290 14.11 5.42 12.26
C ASP A 290 13.00 4.89 11.34
N PHE A 291 12.37 5.77 10.57
CA PHE A 291 11.20 5.42 9.78
C PHE A 291 10.99 6.33 8.57
N ILE A 292 10.26 5.81 7.59
CA ILE A 292 9.65 6.52 6.48
C ILE A 292 8.15 6.28 6.60
N ASN A 293 7.33 7.34 6.52
CA ASN A 293 5.88 7.26 6.50
C ASN A 293 5.35 8.51 5.79
N GLY A 294 5.00 8.40 4.51
CA GLY A 294 4.81 9.58 3.69
C GLY A 294 4.48 9.31 2.23
N PHE A 295 4.19 10.40 1.51
CA PHE A 295 4.16 10.40 0.05
C PHE A 295 5.56 10.74 -0.45
N THR A 296 6.32 9.73 -0.88
CA THR A 296 7.78 9.86 -1.02
C THR A 296 8.24 9.85 -2.47
N GLU A 297 8.12 8.70 -3.13
CA GLU A 297 8.64 8.47 -4.47
C GLU A 297 7.60 8.76 -5.54
N THR A 298 8.05 9.31 -6.67
CA THR A 298 7.15 9.76 -7.75
C THR A 298 7.16 8.85 -8.98
N TYR A 299 7.75 7.65 -8.88
CA TYR A 299 7.93 6.74 -10.02
C TYR A 299 6.63 6.25 -10.67
N SER A 300 5.57 6.07 -9.88
CA SER A 300 4.27 5.63 -10.40
C SER A 300 3.53 6.74 -11.15
N ASP A 301 3.90 8.00 -10.96
CA ASP A 301 3.30 9.11 -11.70
C ASP A 301 3.92 9.23 -13.11
N PRO A 302 3.12 9.20 -14.20
CA PRO A 302 3.64 9.46 -15.54
C PRO A 302 4.42 10.79 -15.67
N LEU A 303 4.13 11.80 -14.84
CA LEU A 303 4.82 13.10 -14.84
C LEU A 303 5.85 13.28 -13.72
N CYS A 304 6.08 12.25 -12.89
CA CYS A 304 7.03 12.26 -11.78
C CYS A 304 6.82 13.40 -10.74
N MET A 305 5.58 13.85 -10.54
CA MET A 305 5.19 14.91 -9.61
C MET A 305 4.49 14.40 -8.33
N LYS A 306 3.76 13.30 -8.43
CA LYS A 306 2.84 12.78 -7.41
C LYS A 306 3.51 11.66 -6.63
N GLY A 307 3.50 11.77 -5.30
CA GLY A 307 4.12 10.78 -4.43
C GLY A 307 3.22 9.58 -4.19
N SER A 308 3.71 8.38 -4.48
CA SER A 308 3.18 7.14 -3.91
C SER A 308 3.29 7.18 -2.38
N TRP A 309 2.28 6.68 -1.69
CA TRP A 309 2.35 6.48 -0.24
C TRP A 309 3.21 5.24 0.08
N GLU A 310 4.18 5.39 0.96
CA GLU A 310 4.98 4.28 1.48
C GLU A 310 5.24 4.40 2.98
N GLY A 311 5.54 3.25 3.58
CA GLY A 311 5.94 3.13 4.97
C GLY A 311 7.06 2.11 5.14
N LEU A 312 8.05 2.45 5.94
CA LEU A 312 9.15 1.56 6.28
C LEU A 312 9.66 1.90 7.67
N VAL A 313 9.68 0.93 8.57
CA VAL A 313 10.20 1.09 9.94
C VAL A 313 11.45 0.27 10.06
N HIS A 314 12.52 0.86 10.58
CA HIS A 314 13.79 0.19 10.70
C HIS A 314 14.56 0.66 11.94
N PHE A 315 15.61 -0.06 12.28
CA PHE A 315 16.55 0.37 13.31
C PHE A 315 17.98 0.02 12.91
N LYS A 316 18.94 0.82 13.38
CA LYS A 316 20.36 0.61 13.11
C LYS A 316 20.81 -0.77 13.58
N ASP A 317 21.44 -1.50 12.68
CA ASP A 317 22.17 -2.71 12.98
C ASP A 317 23.49 -2.30 13.63
N MET A 318 23.65 -2.60 14.92
CA MET A 318 24.83 -2.21 15.67
C MET A 318 26.09 -2.96 15.24
N GLU A 319 25.99 -4.23 14.82
CA GLU A 319 27.11 -5.03 14.36
C GLU A 319 27.64 -4.49 13.03
N SER A 320 26.73 -4.28 12.07
CA SER A 320 27.07 -3.69 10.77
C SER A 320 27.53 -2.23 10.91
N SER A 321 26.95 -1.46 11.82
CA SER A 321 27.40 -0.09 12.13
C SER A 321 28.81 -0.02 12.70
N VAL A 322 29.26 -1.03 13.47
CA VAL A 322 30.66 -1.10 13.94
C VAL A 322 31.61 -1.31 12.77
N ARG A 323 31.23 -2.15 11.80
CA ARG A 323 32.02 -2.40 10.59
C ARG A 323 32.16 -1.15 9.73
N THR A 324 31.04 -0.49 9.38
CA THR A 324 31.06 0.75 8.58
C THR A 324 31.77 1.88 9.31
N LYS A 325 31.58 2.02 10.63
CA LYS A 325 32.32 3.02 11.43
C LYS A 325 33.82 2.75 11.45
N THR A 326 34.24 1.49 11.50
CA THR A 326 35.66 1.11 11.44
C THR A 326 36.27 1.52 10.10
N LEU A 327 35.55 1.31 8.99
CA LEU A 327 35.95 1.75 7.66
C LEU A 327 36.07 3.29 7.58
N SER A 328 35.01 4.01 7.99
CA SER A 328 34.97 5.47 7.95
C SER A 328 36.07 6.13 8.80
N ASN A 329 36.37 5.58 9.99
CA ASN A 329 37.48 6.06 10.84
C ASN A 329 38.85 5.89 10.17
N HIS A 330 38.98 4.95 9.23
CA HIS A 330 40.20 4.69 8.49
C HIS A 330 40.15 5.24 7.05
N ALA A 331 39.14 6.04 6.68
CA ALA A 331 38.97 6.58 5.33
C ALA A 331 40.25 7.24 4.79
N LYS A 332 40.97 7.96 5.65
CA LYS A 332 42.26 8.55 5.28
C LYS A 332 43.33 7.52 4.91
N TRP A 333 43.41 6.41 5.64
CA TRP A 333 44.34 5.33 5.29
C TRP A 333 44.00 4.74 3.91
N PHE A 334 42.71 4.51 3.64
CA PHE A 334 42.28 3.98 2.34
C PHE A 334 42.59 4.95 1.20
N GLU A 335 42.28 6.25 1.36
CA GLU A 335 42.60 7.26 0.35
C GLU A 335 44.11 7.36 0.09
N ASP A 336 44.91 7.40 1.15
CA ASP A 336 46.37 7.52 1.05
C ASP A 336 46.98 6.29 0.35
N ASN A 337 46.41 5.10 0.56
CA ASN A 337 46.88 3.82 -0.02
C ASN A 337 46.14 3.38 -1.29
N ALA A 338 45.18 4.17 -1.78
CA ALA A 338 44.49 3.87 -3.04
C ALA A 338 45.51 3.93 -4.20
N PRO A 339 45.44 3.01 -5.18
CA PRO A 339 46.38 2.92 -6.30
C PRO A 339 46.07 3.95 -7.40
N ILE A 340 45.64 5.15 -7.00
CA ILE A 340 45.29 6.27 -7.87
C ILE A 340 46.37 7.35 -7.78
N ASP A 341 46.46 8.20 -8.80
CA ASP A 341 47.43 9.30 -8.81
C ASP A 341 47.23 10.23 -7.58
N PRO A 342 48.31 10.62 -6.87
CA PRO A 342 48.23 11.59 -5.77
C PRO A 342 47.49 12.89 -6.10
N LEU A 343 47.49 13.35 -7.36
CA LEU A 343 46.74 14.51 -7.82
C LEU A 343 45.22 14.37 -7.57
N PHE A 344 44.70 13.14 -7.69
CA PHE A 344 43.28 12.83 -7.55
C PHE A 344 42.88 12.43 -6.14
N LYS A 345 43.81 12.41 -5.16
CA LYS A 345 43.48 12.08 -3.77
C LYS A 345 42.91 13.29 -3.01
N LYS A 346 41.93 13.04 -2.13
CA LYS A 346 41.44 14.04 -1.17
C LYS A 346 42.45 14.23 -0.05
N LYS A 347 42.68 15.49 0.37
CA LYS A 347 43.54 15.81 1.53
C LYS A 347 42.92 15.33 2.85
N ASN A 348 41.63 15.59 3.01
CA ASN A 348 40.83 15.26 4.19
C ASN A 348 39.59 14.46 3.76
N PRO A 349 39.76 13.17 3.38
CA PRO A 349 38.62 12.32 3.06
C PRO A 349 37.78 12.10 4.32
N VAL A 350 36.47 12.15 4.16
CA VAL A 350 35.51 11.78 5.21
C VAL A 350 34.72 10.60 4.65
N GLY A 351 34.61 9.52 5.41
CA GLY A 351 33.77 8.38 5.02
C GLY A 351 32.31 8.82 4.91
N ILE A 352 31.60 8.30 3.93
CA ILE A 352 30.15 8.55 3.79
C ILE A 352 29.46 7.83 4.95
N SER A 353 28.61 8.55 5.68
CA SER A 353 27.82 7.98 6.77
C SER A 353 26.63 7.20 6.21
N ALA A 354 26.86 6.03 5.63
CA ALA A 354 25.80 5.08 5.26
C ALA A 354 25.35 4.31 6.51
N SER A 355 24.04 4.26 6.76
CA SER A 355 23.48 3.50 7.88
C SER A 355 23.04 2.13 7.41
N VAL A 356 23.59 1.07 8.00
CA VAL A 356 23.10 -0.30 7.80
C VAL A 356 22.01 -0.58 8.83
N VAL A 357 20.86 -1.08 8.37
CA VAL A 357 19.66 -1.17 9.19
C VAL A 357 18.98 -2.52 9.06
N THR A 358 18.21 -2.86 10.09
CA THR A 358 17.26 -3.97 10.11
C THR A 358 15.86 -3.40 9.95
N VAL A 359 15.15 -3.78 8.88
CA VAL A 359 13.74 -3.43 8.69
C VAL A 359 12.86 -4.24 9.64
N ALA A 360 11.94 -3.56 10.30
CA ALA A 360 10.93 -4.13 11.18
C ALA A 360 9.56 -4.25 10.49
N MET A 361 9.23 -3.33 9.58
CA MET A 361 7.94 -3.31 8.87
C MET A 361 8.08 -2.64 7.50
N LEU A 362 7.37 -3.20 6.52
CA LEU A 362 7.23 -2.66 5.16
C LEU A 362 5.74 -2.37 4.88
N ALA A 363 5.44 -1.26 4.21
CA ALA A 363 4.09 -0.89 3.82
C ALA A 363 4.06 0.01 2.57
N GLY A 364 2.90 0.08 1.91
CA GLY A 364 2.70 0.95 0.74
C GLY A 364 3.56 0.53 -0.45
N ASP A 365 4.14 1.48 -1.16
CA ASP A 365 5.00 1.20 -2.33
C ASP A 365 6.33 0.47 -1.98
N SER A 366 6.61 0.31 -0.68
CA SER A 366 7.73 -0.49 -0.16
C SER A 366 7.34 -1.94 0.22
N TYR A 367 6.09 -2.38 -0.02
CA TYR A 367 5.59 -3.73 0.32
C TYR A 367 4.63 -4.30 -0.74
N PRO A 368 4.68 -5.61 -1.02
CA PRO A 368 5.66 -6.61 -0.57
C PRO A 368 6.97 -6.60 -1.38
N ALA A 369 6.97 -6.05 -2.59
CA ALA A 369 8.20 -5.73 -3.30
C ALA A 369 8.84 -4.51 -2.60
N THR A 370 10.13 -4.60 -2.26
CA THR A 370 10.78 -3.63 -1.38
C THR A 370 12.13 -3.21 -1.91
N PRO A 371 12.56 -1.94 -1.71
CA PRO A 371 13.93 -1.55 -2.00
C PRO A 371 14.91 -2.27 -1.08
N ILE A 372 16.15 -2.39 -1.54
CA ILE A 372 17.27 -2.93 -0.76
C ILE A 372 18.15 -1.82 -0.15
N GLY A 373 18.00 -0.59 -0.67
CA GLY A 373 18.62 0.61 -0.14
C GLY A 373 17.80 1.85 -0.50
N ILE A 374 17.93 2.90 0.30
CA ILE A 374 17.09 4.11 0.23
C ILE A 374 17.97 5.34 0.44
N ASN A 375 17.70 6.42 -0.31
CA ASN A 375 18.43 7.67 -0.18
C ASN A 375 17.51 8.90 -0.18
N LEU A 376 17.18 9.40 1.00
CA LEU A 376 16.17 10.43 1.21
C LEU A 376 16.71 11.66 1.97
N PRO A 377 16.02 12.81 1.92
CA PRO A 377 14.80 13.11 1.16
C PRO A 377 15.07 13.38 -0.33
N ASN A 378 14.00 13.48 -1.12
CA ASN A 378 14.06 13.73 -2.57
C ASN A 378 14.29 15.21 -2.94
N ALA A 379 14.04 16.17 -2.04
CA ALA A 379 14.21 17.58 -2.35
C ALA A 379 15.70 17.99 -2.38
N ASP A 380 16.22 18.29 -3.58
CA ASP A 380 17.63 18.60 -3.81
C ASP A 380 18.19 19.72 -2.94
N TRP A 381 17.41 20.79 -2.72
CA TRP A 381 17.87 21.91 -1.90
C TRP A 381 18.03 21.52 -0.42
N ILE A 382 17.22 20.59 0.07
CA ILE A 382 17.36 20.03 1.44
C ILE A 382 18.63 19.18 1.47
N ARG A 383 18.83 18.31 0.48
CA ARG A 383 20.03 17.47 0.36
C ARG A 383 21.31 18.31 0.35
N ALA A 384 21.34 19.37 -0.46
CA ALA A 384 22.48 20.25 -0.61
C ALA A 384 22.82 21.04 0.67
N ARG A 385 21.82 21.38 1.50
CA ARG A 385 22.01 22.24 2.66
C ARG A 385 22.11 21.49 3.99
N TYR A 386 21.29 20.46 4.17
CA TYR A 386 21.16 19.73 5.43
C TYR A 386 21.67 18.31 5.35
N GLY A 387 21.92 17.78 4.14
CA GLY A 387 22.37 16.42 3.90
C GLY A 387 21.25 15.47 3.51
N SER A 388 21.59 14.19 3.42
CA SER A 388 20.67 13.09 3.11
C SER A 388 21.03 11.88 3.98
N LYS A 389 20.08 10.95 4.11
CA LYS A 389 20.30 9.65 4.76
C LYS A 389 20.30 8.58 3.68
N SER A 390 21.44 7.92 3.50
CA SER A 390 21.57 6.69 2.71
C SER A 390 21.54 5.48 3.63
N VAL A 391 20.64 4.55 3.34
CA VAL A 391 20.32 3.41 4.19
C VAL A 391 20.41 2.13 3.37
N THR A 392 21.13 1.13 3.90
CA THR A 392 21.21 -0.23 3.34
C THR A 392 20.45 -1.20 4.24
N ILE A 393 19.55 -2.01 3.67
CA ILE A 393 18.63 -2.87 4.43
C ILE A 393 19.18 -4.30 4.52
N GLU A 394 19.93 -4.57 5.59
CA GLU A 394 20.71 -5.79 5.78
C GLU A 394 19.85 -7.05 5.85
N ASN A 395 18.76 -7.06 6.62
CA ASN A 395 17.98 -8.28 6.83
C ASN A 395 17.18 -8.70 5.58
N ILE A 396 16.85 -7.75 4.69
CA ILE A 396 16.27 -8.04 3.37
C ILE A 396 17.34 -8.60 2.44
N HIS A 397 18.52 -7.98 2.38
CA HIS A 397 19.68 -8.53 1.66
C HIS A 397 19.99 -9.96 2.09
N TYR A 398 20.06 -10.19 3.40
CA TYR A 398 20.32 -11.51 3.96
C TYR A 398 19.25 -12.53 3.55
N ALA A 399 17.96 -12.17 3.59
CA ALA A 399 16.88 -13.04 3.16
C ALA A 399 16.98 -13.39 1.65
N TYR A 400 17.34 -12.42 0.80
CA TYR A 400 17.64 -12.68 -0.60
C TYR A 400 18.81 -13.67 -0.77
N ASP A 401 19.90 -13.48 -0.02
CA ASP A 401 21.09 -14.32 -0.12
C ASP A 401 20.84 -15.75 0.36
N VAL A 402 20.05 -15.93 1.42
CA VAL A 402 19.61 -17.27 1.87
C VAL A 402 18.75 -17.94 0.80
N ALA A 403 17.74 -17.26 0.26
CA ALA A 403 16.89 -17.79 -0.81
C ALA A 403 17.72 -18.14 -2.07
N LYS A 404 18.71 -17.32 -2.40
CA LYS A 404 19.63 -17.55 -3.53
C LYS A 404 20.51 -18.78 -3.32
N ARG A 405 21.01 -19.03 -2.11
CA ARG A 405 21.79 -20.25 -1.81
C ARG A 405 20.97 -21.53 -2.01
N ALA A 406 19.69 -21.48 -1.68
CA ALA A 406 18.78 -22.63 -1.79
C ALA A 406 18.33 -22.93 -3.24
N ASN A 407 18.46 -21.99 -4.18
CA ASN A 407 17.84 -22.09 -5.50
C ASN A 407 18.64 -22.88 -6.55
N GLY A 408 19.84 -23.37 -6.21
CA GLY A 408 20.67 -24.19 -7.09
C GLY A 408 21.59 -23.43 -8.07
N MET A 409 21.56 -22.09 -8.11
CA MET A 409 22.43 -21.28 -8.99
C MET A 409 23.91 -21.62 -8.83
N ASP A 410 24.39 -21.72 -7.59
CA ASP A 410 25.81 -21.99 -7.33
C ASP A 410 26.22 -23.39 -7.80
N ARG A 411 25.34 -24.39 -7.65
CA ARG A 411 25.61 -25.75 -8.17
C ARG A 411 25.66 -25.77 -9.70
N LEU A 412 24.91 -24.88 -10.36
CA LEU A 412 24.81 -24.84 -11.81
C LEU A 412 25.98 -24.07 -12.47
N PHE A 413 26.40 -22.96 -11.87
CA PHE A 413 27.40 -22.05 -12.44
C PHE A 413 28.78 -22.12 -11.77
N VAL A 414 28.90 -22.84 -10.66
CA VAL A 414 30.17 -23.12 -9.97
C VAL A 414 30.34 -24.64 -9.88
N PRO A 415 30.74 -25.31 -10.98
CA PRO A 415 30.84 -26.77 -11.00
C PRO A 415 31.96 -27.30 -10.11
N ASP A 416 32.99 -26.49 -9.86
CA ASP A 416 34.11 -26.81 -8.98
C ASP A 416 33.70 -26.80 -7.49
N GLU A 417 34.03 -27.88 -6.78
CA GLU A 417 33.66 -28.06 -5.37
C GLU A 417 34.48 -27.16 -4.45
N GLU A 418 35.76 -26.92 -4.74
CA GLU A 418 36.63 -26.07 -3.92
C GLU A 418 36.11 -24.63 -3.90
N SER A 419 35.79 -24.08 -5.08
CA SER A 419 35.20 -22.76 -5.25
C SER A 419 33.82 -22.66 -4.59
N ARG A 420 32.99 -23.70 -4.65
CA ARG A 420 31.71 -23.76 -3.93
C ARG A 420 31.89 -23.70 -2.42
N LEU A 421 32.81 -24.49 -1.85
CA LEU A 421 33.08 -24.50 -0.41
C LEU A 421 33.65 -23.16 0.05
N LEU A 422 34.49 -22.51 -0.77
CA LEU A 422 35.00 -21.17 -0.52
C LEU A 422 33.86 -20.14 -0.45
N LEU A 423 32.93 -20.16 -1.43
CA LEU A 423 31.75 -19.28 -1.44
C LEU A 423 30.82 -19.56 -0.26
N GLU A 424 30.60 -20.82 0.09
CA GLU A 424 29.78 -21.22 1.25
C GLU A 424 30.38 -20.70 2.58
N LYS A 425 31.71 -20.73 2.69
CA LYS A 425 32.42 -20.30 3.89
C LYS A 425 32.53 -18.78 4.04
N TYR A 426 32.80 -18.06 2.96
CA TYR A 426 33.16 -16.64 3.02
C TYR A 426 32.26 -15.69 2.23
N GLY A 427 31.39 -16.19 1.33
CA GLY A 427 30.58 -15.35 0.43
C GLY A 427 29.78 -14.29 1.19
N ASP A 428 29.02 -14.70 2.20
CA ASP A 428 28.18 -13.78 3.00
C ASP A 428 28.97 -12.66 3.68
N ILE A 429 30.17 -12.94 4.22
CA ILE A 429 30.96 -11.89 4.89
C ILE A 429 31.60 -10.96 3.87
N THR A 430 32.06 -11.50 2.74
CA THR A 430 32.70 -10.68 1.72
C THR A 430 31.73 -9.86 0.89
N ASP A 431 30.52 -10.36 0.61
CA ASP A 431 29.51 -9.62 -0.15
C ASP A 431 29.06 -8.38 0.65
N ARG A 432 28.85 -8.53 1.96
CA ARG A 432 28.52 -7.41 2.85
C ARG A 432 29.66 -6.42 3.00
N LEU A 433 30.88 -6.90 3.21
CA LEU A 433 32.05 -6.01 3.31
C LEU A 433 32.35 -5.29 1.98
N HIS A 434 32.07 -5.92 0.84
CA HIS A 434 32.22 -5.29 -0.46
C HIS A 434 31.26 -4.11 -0.59
N THR A 435 29.98 -4.30 -0.27
CA THR A 435 28.98 -3.23 -0.23
C THR A 435 29.40 -2.12 0.73
N ASP A 436 29.85 -2.45 1.94
CA ASP A 436 30.30 -1.44 2.90
C ASP A 436 31.50 -0.63 2.37
N LEU A 437 32.46 -1.27 1.71
CA LEU A 437 33.59 -0.59 1.08
C LEU A 437 33.15 0.29 -0.09
N HIS A 438 32.23 -0.20 -0.93
CA HIS A 438 31.66 0.52 -2.07
C HIS A 438 30.95 1.81 -1.60
N GLU A 439 30.02 1.67 -0.65
CA GLU A 439 29.16 2.75 -0.18
C GLU A 439 29.90 3.75 0.72
N CYS A 440 30.64 3.27 1.72
CA CYS A 440 31.25 4.15 2.72
C CYS A 440 32.51 4.86 2.20
N LEU A 441 33.27 4.20 1.33
CA LEU A 441 34.59 4.66 0.90
C LEU A 441 34.74 4.79 -0.62
N GLY A 442 34.14 3.89 -1.39
CA GLY A 442 34.18 3.90 -2.86
C GLY A 442 33.70 5.23 -3.42
N HIS A 443 32.42 5.55 -3.27
CA HIS A 443 31.85 6.84 -3.69
C HIS A 443 32.51 8.05 -2.99
N GLY A 444 32.97 7.87 -1.75
CA GLY A 444 33.58 8.92 -0.94
C GLY A 444 35.04 9.25 -1.30
N SER A 445 35.73 8.39 -2.07
CA SER A 445 37.15 8.53 -2.40
C SER A 445 37.40 9.35 -3.67
N GLY A 446 38.61 9.91 -3.78
CA GLY A 446 39.05 10.62 -4.99
C GLY A 446 38.38 11.98 -5.22
N ARG A 447 39.03 12.87 -5.97
CA ARG A 447 38.52 14.21 -6.29
C ARG A 447 38.65 14.52 -7.78
N LEU A 448 37.78 15.39 -8.26
CA LEU A 448 37.93 16.01 -9.57
C LEU A 448 39.11 17.00 -9.57
N LEU A 449 39.72 17.21 -10.73
CA LEU A 449 40.62 18.35 -10.91
C LEU A 449 39.83 19.67 -10.86
N GLU A 450 40.51 20.72 -10.44
CA GLU A 450 39.93 22.06 -10.40
C GLU A 450 39.58 22.51 -11.82
N GLY A 451 38.32 22.90 -12.04
CA GLY A 451 37.80 23.29 -13.36
C GLY A 451 37.18 22.15 -14.18
N THR A 452 37.27 20.88 -13.75
CA THR A 452 36.56 19.78 -14.40
C THR A 452 35.05 19.91 -14.16
N ASN A 453 34.25 19.87 -15.23
CA ASN A 453 32.80 19.79 -15.12
C ASN A 453 32.40 18.44 -14.51
N PRO A 454 31.68 18.38 -13.37
CA PRO A 454 31.21 17.13 -12.76
C PRO A 454 30.38 16.25 -13.70
N ASP A 455 29.70 16.86 -14.67
CA ASP A 455 28.83 16.19 -15.64
C ASP A 455 29.54 15.86 -16.96
N ALA A 456 30.86 16.06 -17.05
CA ALA A 456 31.65 15.89 -18.28
C ALA A 456 31.51 14.49 -18.91
N LEU A 457 31.24 13.46 -18.11
CA LEU A 457 31.11 12.08 -18.56
C LEU A 457 29.73 11.74 -19.16
N GLY A 458 28.76 12.66 -19.13
CA GLY A 458 27.45 12.51 -19.76
C GLY A 458 26.82 11.12 -19.53
N VAL A 459 26.53 10.41 -20.62
CA VAL A 459 25.89 9.08 -20.61
C VAL A 459 26.71 7.98 -19.91
N CYS A 460 28.03 8.18 -19.75
CA CYS A 460 28.91 7.23 -19.08
C CYS A 460 29.07 7.51 -17.58
N ALA A 461 28.55 8.64 -17.08
CA ALA A 461 28.81 9.12 -15.72
C ALA A 461 28.47 8.07 -14.66
N SER A 462 27.27 7.52 -14.68
CA SER A 462 26.82 6.51 -13.71
C SER A 462 27.66 5.23 -13.81
N THR A 463 27.85 4.67 -15.01
CA THR A 463 28.61 3.43 -15.20
C THR A 463 30.07 3.57 -14.71
N ILE A 464 30.71 4.71 -14.99
CA ILE A 464 32.08 4.97 -14.56
C ILE A 464 32.16 5.20 -13.05
N GLU A 465 31.20 5.92 -12.45
CA GLU A 465 31.20 6.12 -11.00
C GLU A 465 31.01 4.80 -10.24
N GLU A 466 30.10 3.97 -10.71
CA GLU A 466 29.87 2.64 -10.14
C GLU A 466 31.08 1.73 -10.31
N ALA A 467 31.70 1.72 -11.50
CA ALA A 467 32.92 0.94 -11.75
C ALA A 467 34.04 1.37 -10.79
N ARG A 468 34.17 2.69 -10.53
CA ARG A 468 35.18 3.23 -9.63
C ARG A 468 34.97 2.76 -8.20
N ALA A 469 33.74 2.79 -7.70
CA ALA A 469 33.41 2.35 -6.35
C ALA A 469 33.60 0.84 -6.16
N ASP A 470 33.17 0.01 -7.13
CA ASP A 470 33.39 -1.44 -7.13
C ASP A 470 34.88 -1.80 -7.19
N LEU A 471 35.65 -1.14 -8.06
CA LEU A 471 37.10 -1.36 -8.15
C LEU A 471 37.83 -1.01 -6.85
N PHE A 472 37.40 0.05 -6.17
CA PHE A 472 37.93 0.44 -4.87
C PHE A 472 37.67 -0.66 -3.83
N ALA A 473 36.44 -1.16 -3.76
CA ALA A 473 36.05 -2.24 -2.86
C ALA A 473 36.84 -3.53 -3.15
N LEU A 474 36.88 -3.97 -4.41
CA LEU A 474 37.63 -5.16 -4.82
C LEU A 474 39.13 -5.04 -4.50
N TYR A 475 39.75 -3.89 -4.79
CA TYR A 475 41.18 -3.71 -4.55
C TYR A 475 41.54 -3.81 -3.05
N PHE A 476 40.72 -3.24 -2.17
CA PHE A 476 40.96 -3.27 -0.73
C PHE A 476 40.47 -4.53 -0.03
N MET A 477 39.51 -5.26 -0.60
CA MET A 477 39.04 -6.56 -0.09
C MET A 477 40.20 -7.54 0.11
N ALA A 478 41.17 -7.54 -0.81
CA ALA A 478 42.36 -8.40 -0.75
C ALA A 478 43.49 -7.88 0.15
N ASP A 479 43.33 -6.70 0.77
CA ASP A 479 44.38 -6.12 1.60
C ASP A 479 44.44 -6.73 3.00
N LYS A 480 45.65 -6.97 3.51
CA LYS A 480 45.87 -7.45 4.88
C LYS A 480 45.27 -6.53 5.94
N LYS A 481 45.05 -5.25 5.61
CA LYS A 481 44.36 -4.29 6.47
C LYS A 481 42.94 -4.75 6.84
N MET A 482 42.24 -5.47 5.97
CA MET A 482 40.91 -6.02 6.29
C MET A 482 40.95 -6.96 7.50
N ILE A 483 41.98 -7.80 7.59
CA ILE A 483 42.18 -8.72 8.71
C ILE A 483 42.64 -7.95 9.95
N GLN A 484 43.55 -6.98 9.78
CA GLN A 484 44.04 -6.13 10.89
C GLN A 484 42.91 -5.33 11.55
N LEU A 485 41.90 -4.93 10.77
CA LEU A 485 40.71 -4.23 11.26
C LEU A 485 39.63 -5.20 11.78
N GLY A 486 39.85 -6.51 11.72
CA GLY A 486 38.89 -7.54 12.15
C GLY A 486 37.68 -7.69 11.22
N LEU A 487 37.78 -7.21 9.97
CA LEU A 487 36.69 -7.22 8.99
C LEU A 487 36.63 -8.52 8.18
N LEU A 488 37.77 -9.19 8.01
CA LEU A 488 37.87 -10.53 7.43
C LEU A 488 38.49 -11.51 8.42
N PRO A 489 38.05 -12.79 8.43
CA PRO A 489 38.55 -13.80 9.36
C PRO A 489 39.98 -14.23 9.04
N ASP A 490 40.35 -14.25 7.75
CA ASP A 490 41.64 -14.69 7.26
C ASP A 490 41.89 -14.17 5.83
N GLN A 491 43.08 -14.46 5.27
CA GLN A 491 43.52 -13.99 3.96
C GLN A 491 42.95 -14.79 2.79
N GLU A 492 42.18 -15.86 3.03
CA GLU A 492 41.54 -16.63 1.97
C GLU A 492 40.17 -16.04 1.61
N ALA A 493 39.53 -15.35 2.56
CA ALA A 493 38.17 -14.84 2.42
C ALA A 493 37.93 -14.00 1.15
N TYR A 494 38.84 -13.10 0.79
CA TYR A 494 38.67 -12.21 -0.38
C TYR A 494 38.51 -12.96 -1.71
N LYS A 495 39.00 -14.20 -1.79
CA LYS A 495 38.90 -15.04 -2.99
C LYS A 495 37.44 -15.36 -3.32
N ALA A 496 36.58 -15.51 -2.31
CA ALA A 496 35.14 -15.68 -2.50
C ALA A 496 34.52 -14.45 -3.18
N CYS A 497 34.86 -13.25 -2.72
CA CYS A 497 34.44 -11.98 -3.33
C CYS A 497 34.83 -11.91 -4.80
N TYR A 498 36.11 -12.16 -5.10
CA TYR A 498 36.63 -12.09 -6.47
C TYR A 498 35.91 -13.08 -7.37
N TYR A 499 35.83 -14.34 -6.95
CA TYR A 499 35.17 -15.36 -7.75
C TYR A 499 33.71 -15.00 -8.03
N ARG A 500 32.96 -14.60 -6.99
CA ARG A 500 31.56 -14.20 -7.12
C ARG A 500 31.40 -13.00 -8.05
N TYR A 501 32.21 -11.95 -7.86
CA TYR A 501 32.13 -10.71 -8.62
C TYR A 501 32.40 -10.97 -10.11
N PHE A 502 33.49 -11.67 -10.43
CA PHE A 502 33.84 -11.98 -11.82
C PHE A 502 32.85 -12.95 -12.46
N LEU A 503 32.39 -13.98 -11.75
CA LEU A 503 31.37 -14.88 -12.27
C LEU A 503 30.06 -14.13 -12.54
N ASN A 504 29.70 -13.15 -11.70
CA ASN A 504 28.55 -12.30 -11.95
C ASN A 504 28.74 -11.41 -13.17
N GLY A 505 29.83 -10.66 -13.24
CA GLY A 505 30.15 -9.77 -14.36
C GLY A 505 30.22 -10.48 -15.71
N LEU A 506 30.77 -11.70 -15.74
CA LEU A 506 30.98 -12.46 -16.98
C LEU A 506 29.76 -13.31 -17.39
N ILE A 507 29.07 -13.92 -16.43
CA ILE A 507 28.13 -15.03 -16.70
C ILE A 507 26.78 -14.82 -16.03
N THR A 508 26.72 -14.85 -14.70
CA THR A 508 25.43 -15.05 -14.01
C THR A 508 24.51 -13.84 -14.05
N GLN A 509 25.03 -12.63 -14.35
CA GLN A 509 24.16 -11.46 -14.54
C GLN A 509 23.33 -11.52 -15.85
N LEU A 510 23.79 -12.29 -16.84
CA LEU A 510 23.15 -12.39 -18.15
C LEU A 510 21.75 -13.00 -18.09
N VAL A 511 21.42 -13.73 -17.02
CA VAL A 511 20.06 -14.28 -16.79
C VAL A 511 18.98 -13.19 -16.75
N ARG A 512 19.36 -11.92 -16.57
CA ARG A 512 18.48 -10.75 -16.51
C ARG A 512 18.24 -10.08 -17.86
N ILE A 513 18.93 -10.52 -18.92
CA ILE A 513 18.90 -9.88 -20.23
C ILE A 513 18.11 -10.74 -21.21
N LYS A 514 17.32 -10.11 -22.09
CA LYS A 514 16.63 -10.84 -23.16
C LYS A 514 17.63 -11.28 -24.21
N LEU A 515 17.46 -12.49 -24.74
CA LEU A 515 18.37 -13.03 -25.75
C LEU A 515 18.44 -12.11 -26.98
N GLY A 516 19.62 -11.56 -27.24
CA GLY A 516 19.89 -10.67 -28.37
C GLY A 516 20.11 -9.20 -27.99
N ASP A 517 19.70 -8.81 -26.79
CA ASP A 517 19.90 -7.46 -26.25
C ASP A 517 21.32 -7.29 -25.68
N ASN A 518 21.73 -6.05 -25.46
CA ASN A 518 22.98 -5.67 -24.80
C ASN A 518 22.73 -5.33 -23.33
N LEU A 519 23.81 -5.14 -22.57
CA LEU A 519 23.72 -4.55 -21.24
C LEU A 519 23.37 -3.08 -21.38
N GLU A 520 22.32 -2.63 -20.68
CA GLU A 520 21.86 -1.23 -20.67
C GLU A 520 22.00 -0.54 -19.32
N GLU A 521 21.70 -1.27 -18.24
CA GLU A 521 21.72 -0.77 -16.87
C GLU A 521 23.17 -0.48 -16.40
N ALA A 522 23.38 0.66 -15.72
CA ALA A 522 24.71 1.16 -15.38
C ALA A 522 25.49 0.23 -14.43
N HIS A 523 24.85 -0.37 -13.42
CA HIS A 523 25.53 -1.29 -12.51
C HIS A 523 25.91 -2.61 -13.23
N MET A 524 25.04 -3.14 -14.09
CA MET A 524 25.38 -4.31 -14.91
C MET A 524 26.52 -4.02 -15.90
N LYS A 525 26.49 -2.85 -16.55
CA LYS A 525 27.56 -2.38 -17.45
C LYS A 525 28.89 -2.28 -16.72
N ASN A 526 28.89 -1.74 -15.49
CA ASN A 526 30.13 -1.58 -14.70
C ASN A 526 30.74 -2.95 -14.34
N ARG A 527 29.91 -3.91 -13.89
CA ARG A 527 30.38 -5.24 -13.48
C ARG A 527 30.96 -6.01 -14.66
N ALA A 528 30.29 -5.92 -15.82
CA ALA A 528 30.78 -6.48 -17.06
C ALA A 528 32.10 -5.81 -17.49
N LEU A 529 32.17 -4.48 -17.41
CA LEU A 529 33.36 -3.71 -17.76
C LEU A 529 34.57 -4.18 -16.95
N ILE A 530 34.44 -4.22 -15.62
CA ILE A 530 35.51 -4.65 -14.73
C ILE A 530 35.91 -6.10 -15.02
N ALA A 531 34.93 -6.99 -15.09
CA ALA A 531 35.21 -8.42 -15.24
C ALA A 531 35.84 -8.76 -16.60
N ASN A 532 35.35 -8.17 -17.71
CA ASN A 532 35.91 -8.38 -19.04
C ASN A 532 37.30 -7.74 -19.19
N TYR A 533 37.53 -6.56 -18.61
CA TYR A 533 38.86 -5.94 -18.62
C TYR A 533 39.88 -6.80 -17.88
N VAL A 534 39.52 -7.25 -16.67
CA VAL A 534 40.41 -8.09 -15.86
C VAL A 534 40.64 -9.44 -16.55
N LEU A 535 39.61 -10.05 -17.14
CA LEU A 535 39.73 -11.29 -17.91
C LEU A 535 40.73 -11.14 -19.08
N GLU A 536 40.58 -10.10 -19.91
CA GLU A 536 41.46 -9.88 -21.07
C GLU A 536 42.95 -9.75 -20.66
N LYS A 537 43.21 -9.10 -19.53
CA LYS A 537 44.57 -8.89 -19.01
C LYS A 537 45.11 -10.12 -18.28
N ALA A 538 44.26 -10.83 -17.56
CA ALA A 538 44.60 -12.01 -16.77
C ALA A 538 44.82 -13.25 -17.64
N GLU A 539 44.06 -13.45 -18.71
CA GLU A 539 44.21 -14.55 -19.67
C GLU A 539 45.58 -14.51 -20.35
N LYS A 540 46.05 -13.32 -20.75
CA LYS A 540 47.40 -13.12 -21.33
C LYS A 540 48.53 -13.60 -20.41
N LYS A 541 48.27 -13.70 -19.11
CA LYS A 541 49.21 -14.13 -18.07
C LYS A 541 48.84 -15.48 -17.45
N ASN A 542 47.83 -16.17 -17.99
CA ASN A 542 47.28 -17.44 -17.48
C ASN A 542 46.82 -17.38 -16.00
N LEU A 543 46.29 -16.24 -15.55
CA LEU A 543 45.87 -16.03 -14.16
C LEU A 543 44.38 -16.31 -13.94
N MET A 544 43.56 -16.08 -14.96
CA MET A 544 42.11 -16.30 -14.97
C MET A 544 41.69 -16.59 -16.40
N GLN A 545 40.72 -17.47 -16.59
CA GLN A 545 40.15 -17.81 -17.90
C GLN A 545 38.67 -18.19 -17.78
N LEU A 546 37.94 -18.04 -18.88
CA LEU A 546 36.53 -18.43 -18.98
C LEU A 546 36.34 -19.59 -19.97
N ASN A 547 36.19 -20.81 -19.46
CA ASN A 547 36.00 -22.01 -20.28
C ASN A 547 34.51 -22.20 -20.60
N GLY A 548 34.06 -21.54 -21.66
CA GLY A 548 32.65 -21.49 -22.03
C GLY A 548 31.84 -20.62 -21.06
N ILE A 549 31.37 -21.21 -19.96
CA ILE A 549 30.68 -20.48 -18.87
C ILE A 549 31.32 -20.72 -17.50
N GLU A 550 32.34 -21.57 -17.44
CA GLU A 550 33.04 -21.92 -16.21
C GLU A 550 34.18 -20.93 -15.98
N LEU A 551 34.13 -20.23 -14.86
CA LEU A 551 35.20 -19.33 -14.44
C LEU A 551 36.27 -20.11 -13.69
N ILE A 552 37.51 -19.99 -14.14
CA ILE A 552 38.68 -20.58 -13.49
C ILE A 552 39.65 -19.46 -13.13
N ILE A 553 40.00 -19.35 -11.84
CA ILE A 553 40.99 -18.40 -11.33
C ILE A 553 42.18 -19.19 -10.79
N ASN A 554 43.33 -19.08 -11.45
CA ASN A 554 44.55 -19.80 -11.08
C ASN A 554 45.36 -19.08 -10.00
N ASP A 555 45.32 -17.73 -9.97
CA ASP A 555 46.13 -16.93 -9.05
C ASP A 555 45.41 -15.61 -8.69
N TYR A 556 44.71 -15.62 -7.54
CA TYR A 556 43.95 -14.49 -7.04
C TYR A 556 44.82 -13.30 -6.64
N GLU A 557 46.03 -13.52 -6.12
CA GLU A 557 46.92 -12.44 -5.67
C GLU A 557 47.37 -11.58 -6.86
N LYS A 558 47.70 -12.22 -7.98
CA LYS A 558 48.14 -11.53 -9.20
C LYS A 558 47.04 -10.83 -9.97
N ILE A 559 45.76 -11.03 -9.62
CA ILE A 559 44.63 -10.27 -10.16
C ILE A 559 44.56 -8.87 -9.54
N ARG A 560 44.91 -8.72 -8.25
CA ARG A 560 44.80 -7.45 -7.52
C ARG A 560 45.54 -6.27 -8.21
N PRO A 561 46.77 -6.43 -8.73
CA PRO A 561 47.43 -5.37 -9.49
C PRO A 561 46.68 -4.93 -10.76
N ILE A 562 45.98 -5.84 -11.44
CA ILE A 562 45.18 -5.53 -12.64
C ILE A 562 43.96 -4.68 -12.27
N ILE A 563 43.30 -5.01 -11.15
CA ILE A 563 42.21 -4.21 -10.58
C ILE A 563 42.73 -2.80 -10.22
N GLY A 564 43.92 -2.71 -9.62
CA GLY A 564 44.56 -1.43 -9.29
C GLY A 564 44.88 -0.58 -10.52
N GLU A 565 45.39 -1.18 -11.60
CA GLU A 565 45.62 -0.51 -12.91
C GLU A 565 44.31 0.09 -13.44
N LEU A 566 43.21 -0.69 -13.42
CA LEU A 566 41.93 -0.22 -13.89
C LEU A 566 41.33 0.87 -12.97
N LEU A 567 41.46 0.75 -11.65
CA LEU A 567 41.02 1.76 -10.70
C LEU A 567 41.74 3.10 -10.93
N ALA A 568 43.04 3.07 -11.18
CA ALA A 568 43.82 4.26 -11.51
C ALA A 568 43.28 4.96 -12.77
N GLU A 569 43.02 4.19 -13.83
CA GLU A 569 42.53 4.72 -15.09
C GLU A 569 41.10 5.26 -14.99
N VAL A 570 40.19 4.52 -14.34
CA VAL A 570 38.81 4.96 -14.11
C VAL A 570 38.77 6.23 -13.26
N GLN A 571 39.63 6.34 -12.24
CA GLN A 571 39.76 7.55 -11.44
C GLN A 571 40.28 8.72 -12.28
N ARG A 572 41.30 8.52 -13.12
CA ARG A 572 41.81 9.56 -14.04
C ARG A 572 40.71 10.06 -14.96
N ILE A 573 40.00 9.14 -15.63
CA ILE A 573 38.88 9.45 -16.53
C ILE A 573 37.85 10.33 -15.84
N LYS A 574 37.43 9.96 -14.63
CA LYS A 574 36.48 10.74 -13.84
C LYS A 574 37.04 12.10 -13.47
N SER A 575 38.26 12.15 -12.95
CA SER A 575 38.85 13.38 -12.40
C SER A 575 39.16 14.43 -13.46
N GLU A 576 39.47 14.00 -14.69
CA GLU A 576 39.74 14.86 -15.85
C GLU A 576 38.50 15.12 -16.71
N GLY A 577 37.41 14.36 -16.53
CA GLY A 577 36.21 14.47 -17.36
C GLY A 577 36.41 13.94 -18.78
N ASP A 578 37.23 12.89 -18.94
CA ASP A 578 37.63 12.31 -20.23
C ASP A 578 36.52 11.40 -20.81
N LEU A 579 35.48 12.02 -21.37
CA LEU A 579 34.37 11.31 -22.00
C LEU A 579 34.80 10.33 -23.11
N PRO A 580 35.72 10.67 -24.04
CA PRO A 580 36.17 9.72 -25.05
C PRO A 580 36.76 8.43 -24.47
N ALA A 581 37.61 8.54 -23.44
CA ALA A 581 38.16 7.36 -22.76
C ALA A 581 37.08 6.57 -22.01
N ALA A 582 36.15 7.26 -21.34
CA ALA A 582 35.00 6.62 -20.68
C ALA A 582 34.14 5.81 -21.67
N MET A 583 33.78 6.40 -22.80
CA MET A 583 33.01 5.73 -23.85
C MET A 583 33.76 4.52 -24.39
N HIS A 584 35.06 4.65 -24.66
CA HIS A 584 35.86 3.53 -25.14
C HIS A 584 35.86 2.35 -24.15
N LEU A 585 36.04 2.63 -22.85
CA LEU A 585 36.06 1.62 -21.79
C LEU A 585 34.71 0.89 -21.69
N VAL A 586 33.62 1.66 -21.66
CA VAL A 586 32.24 1.15 -21.55
C VAL A 586 31.84 0.36 -22.79
N GLU A 587 32.08 0.88 -23.99
CA GLU A 587 31.73 0.21 -25.25
C GLU A 587 32.52 -1.06 -25.49
N LYS A 588 33.81 -1.10 -25.09
CA LYS A 588 34.66 -2.26 -25.30
C LYS A 588 34.32 -3.40 -24.34
N TYR A 589 34.08 -3.11 -23.06
CA TYR A 589 34.00 -4.14 -22.02
C TYR A 589 32.65 -4.23 -21.30
N GLY A 590 31.84 -3.18 -21.33
CA GLY A 590 30.63 -3.07 -20.49
C GLY A 590 29.30 -3.30 -21.21
N THR A 591 29.24 -3.26 -22.54
CA THR A 591 27.94 -3.26 -23.27
C THR A 591 27.63 -4.58 -24.00
N LYS A 592 28.59 -5.12 -24.75
CA LYS A 592 28.35 -6.24 -25.67
C LYS A 592 28.31 -7.58 -24.95
N ILE A 593 27.32 -8.39 -25.31
CA ILE A 593 27.15 -9.76 -24.80
C ILE A 593 27.43 -10.77 -25.92
N ASP A 594 28.24 -11.80 -25.64
CA ASP A 594 28.38 -12.93 -26.57
C ASP A 594 27.07 -13.73 -26.63
N LYS A 595 26.46 -13.77 -27.83
CA LYS A 595 25.14 -14.40 -28.03
C LYS A 595 25.11 -15.89 -27.73
N LYS A 596 26.23 -16.62 -27.92
CA LYS A 596 26.30 -18.06 -27.66
C LYS A 596 26.39 -18.33 -26.16
N ILE A 597 27.22 -17.57 -25.44
CA ILE A 597 27.32 -17.61 -23.98
C ILE A 597 25.95 -17.26 -23.38
N HIS A 598 25.35 -16.15 -23.82
CA HIS A 598 24.06 -15.69 -23.31
C HIS A 598 22.96 -16.75 -23.46
N LYS A 599 22.83 -17.33 -24.67
CA LYS A 599 21.86 -18.41 -24.90
C LYS A 599 22.10 -19.59 -23.95
N LYS A 600 23.35 -20.04 -23.80
CA LYS A 600 23.69 -21.15 -22.91
C LYS A 600 23.35 -20.84 -21.44
N VAL A 601 23.62 -19.61 -20.99
CA VAL A 601 23.30 -19.16 -19.63
C VAL A 601 21.80 -19.15 -19.38
N LEU A 602 21.01 -18.62 -20.33
CA LEU A 602 19.54 -18.63 -20.24
C LEU A 602 18.97 -20.05 -20.27
N ASP A 603 19.44 -20.90 -21.20
CA ASP A 603 19.01 -22.29 -21.31
C ASP A 603 19.24 -23.05 -19.99
N LEU A 604 20.38 -22.82 -19.34
CA LEU A 604 20.69 -23.40 -18.02
C LEU A 604 19.83 -22.77 -16.91
N TYR A 605 19.73 -21.45 -16.85
CA TYR A 605 18.96 -20.74 -15.84
C TYR A 605 17.48 -21.15 -15.84
N TRP A 606 16.89 -21.35 -17.02
CA TRP A 606 15.50 -21.81 -17.15
C TRP A 606 15.27 -23.21 -16.55
N THR A 607 16.30 -24.05 -16.42
CA THR A 607 16.17 -25.35 -15.73
C THR A 607 15.96 -25.21 -14.22
N LEU A 608 16.43 -24.10 -13.61
CA LEU A 608 16.27 -23.85 -12.18
C LEU A 608 14.85 -23.39 -11.83
N ASN A 609 14.08 -22.94 -12.84
CA ASN A 609 12.75 -22.40 -12.65
C ASN A 609 12.73 -21.41 -11.48
N ILE A 610 13.49 -20.31 -11.55
CA ILE A 610 13.55 -19.30 -10.47
C ILE A 610 12.62 -18.13 -10.83
N ALA A 611 11.75 -17.75 -9.91
CA ALA A 611 10.91 -16.56 -10.07
C ALA A 611 11.80 -15.30 -10.11
N PRO A 612 11.73 -14.46 -11.16
CA PRO A 612 12.59 -13.28 -11.29
C PRO A 612 12.31 -12.18 -10.27
N TYR A 613 11.06 -12.06 -9.81
CA TYR A 613 10.64 -11.05 -8.85
C TYR A 613 10.44 -11.65 -7.47
N LYS A 614 10.89 -10.94 -6.44
CA LYS A 614 10.67 -11.33 -5.04
C LYS A 614 9.92 -10.24 -4.31
N GLY A 615 9.16 -10.64 -3.30
CA GLY A 615 8.72 -9.74 -2.25
C GLY A 615 8.69 -10.47 -0.92
N PHE A 616 8.17 -9.81 0.10
CA PHE A 616 8.30 -10.28 1.47
C PHE A 616 6.98 -10.28 2.22
N VAL A 617 6.78 -11.27 3.09
CA VAL A 617 5.81 -11.17 4.18
C VAL A 617 6.43 -10.47 5.38
N ASN A 618 5.66 -9.56 5.98
CA ASN A 618 6.02 -8.91 7.23
C ASN A 618 5.89 -9.88 8.43
N PRO A 619 6.62 -9.65 9.51
CA PRO A 619 6.34 -10.29 10.80
C PRO A 619 5.06 -9.73 11.45
N LEU A 620 4.43 -10.55 12.28
CA LEU A 620 3.30 -10.12 13.12
C LEU A 620 3.82 -9.65 14.49
N TYR A 621 3.51 -8.41 14.86
CA TYR A 621 3.83 -7.84 16.17
C TYR A 621 2.60 -7.85 17.08
N THR A 622 2.76 -8.28 18.34
CA THR A 622 1.67 -8.32 19.32
C THR A 622 2.10 -7.72 20.66
N LEU A 623 1.20 -6.97 21.30
CA LEU A 623 1.44 -6.39 22.62
C LEU A 623 1.15 -7.42 23.72
N ALA A 624 2.16 -7.77 24.51
CA ALA A 624 1.98 -8.54 25.73
C ALA A 624 1.69 -7.58 26.89
N LYS A 625 0.56 -7.78 27.60
CA LYS A 625 0.13 -6.94 28.72
C LYS A 625 0.26 -7.65 30.06
N ASN A 626 0.60 -6.91 31.12
CA ASN A 626 0.56 -7.41 32.50
C ASN A 626 -0.88 -7.46 33.06
N GLN A 627 -1.03 -7.86 34.32
CA GLN A 627 -2.34 -7.98 34.98
C GLN A 627 -3.04 -6.62 35.11
N GLU A 628 -2.28 -5.53 35.13
CA GLU A 628 -2.73 -4.15 35.22
C GLU A 628 -3.12 -3.55 33.85
N GLY A 629 -2.93 -4.30 32.75
CA GLY A 629 -3.25 -3.88 31.38
C GLY A 629 -2.18 -3.00 30.71
N GLU A 630 -1.03 -2.79 31.36
CA GLU A 630 0.11 -2.08 30.82
C GLU A 630 0.91 -2.98 29.86
N ILE A 631 1.50 -2.37 28.82
CA ILE A 631 2.32 -3.12 27.86
C ILE A 631 3.64 -3.51 28.54
N ALA A 632 3.83 -4.81 28.75
CA ALA A 632 5.00 -5.44 29.36
C ALA A 632 6.07 -5.85 28.33
N ASP A 633 5.66 -6.27 27.13
CA ASP A 633 6.56 -6.58 26.02
C ASP A 633 5.87 -6.42 24.66
N VAL A 634 6.66 -6.46 23.58
CA VAL A 634 6.18 -6.61 22.21
C VAL A 634 6.79 -7.88 21.63
N LEU A 635 5.94 -8.81 21.22
CA LEU A 635 6.35 -10.11 20.70
C LEU A 635 6.28 -10.11 19.17
N VAL A 636 7.18 -10.84 18.52
CA VAL A 636 7.25 -10.97 17.06
C VAL A 636 7.01 -12.41 16.65
N CYS A 637 6.15 -12.62 15.65
CA CYS A 637 5.83 -13.92 15.08
C CYS A 637 6.10 -13.95 13.57
N TYR A 638 6.65 -15.05 13.10
CA TYR A 638 7.10 -15.27 11.73
C TYR A 638 6.36 -16.41 11.03
N GLU A 639 5.20 -16.83 11.55
CA GLU A 639 4.48 -18.02 11.06
C GLU A 639 3.43 -17.72 9.98
N GLU A 640 2.96 -16.48 9.87
CA GLU A 640 1.90 -16.15 8.89
C GLU A 640 2.33 -16.44 7.45
N SER A 641 1.45 -17.10 6.71
CA SER A 641 1.53 -17.21 5.25
C SER A 641 1.17 -15.88 4.57
N TYR A 642 1.45 -15.79 3.28
CA TYR A 642 1.08 -14.63 2.47
C TYR A 642 -0.43 -14.39 2.42
N GLU A 643 -1.23 -15.45 2.28
CA GLU A 643 -2.69 -15.33 2.23
C GLU A 643 -3.28 -14.88 3.58
N GLU A 644 -2.85 -15.50 4.68
CA GLU A 644 -3.29 -15.13 6.03
C GLU A 644 -2.97 -13.67 6.34
N GLN A 645 -1.76 -13.23 6.00
CA GLN A 645 -1.33 -11.86 6.20
C GLN A 645 -2.17 -10.86 5.41
N MET A 646 -2.40 -11.12 4.12
CA MET A 646 -3.20 -10.22 3.28
C MET A 646 -4.66 -10.18 3.71
N GLN A 647 -5.24 -11.32 4.12
CA GLN A 647 -6.59 -11.37 4.68
C GLN A 647 -6.68 -10.66 6.02
N ARG A 648 -5.66 -10.78 6.88
CA ARG A 648 -5.58 -10.00 8.13
C ARG A 648 -5.47 -8.51 7.85
N TYR A 649 -4.70 -8.10 6.84
CA TYR A 649 -4.62 -6.71 6.42
C TYR A 649 -5.93 -6.19 5.86
N ASP A 650 -6.63 -6.97 5.03
CA ASP A 650 -7.97 -6.63 4.55
C ASP A 650 -8.97 -6.46 5.71
N ALA A 651 -8.86 -7.29 6.75
CA ALA A 651 -9.73 -7.20 7.91
C ALA A 651 -9.34 -6.04 8.84
N GLY A 652 -8.06 -5.82 9.11
CA GLY A 652 -7.56 -4.95 10.18
C GLY A 652 -7.16 -3.55 9.75
N TYR A 653 -6.81 -3.35 8.48
CA TYR A 653 -6.22 -2.11 7.96
C TYR A 653 -6.90 -1.61 6.67
N GLY A 654 -8.14 -2.04 6.43
CA GLY A 654 -9.01 -1.55 5.35
C GLY A 654 -9.83 -0.33 5.79
N PHE A 655 -9.20 0.85 5.82
CA PHE A 655 -9.81 2.07 6.38
C PHE A 655 -10.50 2.97 5.35
N LEU A 656 -10.26 2.78 4.05
CA LEU A 656 -10.91 3.59 3.02
C LEU A 656 -12.22 2.93 2.56
N SER A 657 -13.16 3.76 2.09
CA SER A 657 -14.29 3.25 1.32
C SER A 657 -13.79 2.61 0.01
N LEU A 658 -14.62 1.81 -0.64
CA LEU A 658 -14.28 1.21 -1.94
C LEU A 658 -14.17 2.23 -3.10
N ASP A 659 -14.56 3.47 -2.86
CA ASP A 659 -14.41 4.61 -3.78
C ASP A 659 -14.19 5.90 -2.97
N PRO A 660 -12.95 6.12 -2.48
CA PRO A 660 -12.64 7.24 -1.58
C PRO A 660 -12.73 8.59 -2.30
N VAL A 661 -12.43 8.63 -3.61
CA VAL A 661 -12.53 9.84 -4.43
C VAL A 661 -13.98 10.31 -4.54
N SER A 662 -14.90 9.41 -4.91
CA SER A 662 -16.31 9.78 -5.01
C SER A 662 -16.87 10.23 -3.66
N VAL A 663 -16.51 9.55 -2.56
CA VAL A 663 -16.92 9.97 -1.21
C VAL A 663 -16.39 11.35 -0.86
N TYR A 664 -15.13 11.64 -1.18
CA TYR A 664 -14.54 12.96 -0.96
C TYR A 664 -15.26 14.05 -1.77
N GLU A 665 -15.54 13.82 -3.05
CA GLU A 665 -16.22 14.77 -3.93
C GLU A 665 -17.65 15.05 -3.46
N ILE A 666 -18.38 14.02 -3.00
CA ILE A 666 -19.71 14.18 -2.40
C ILE A 666 -19.66 15.11 -1.19
N LEU A 667 -18.66 14.94 -0.32
CA LEU A 667 -18.47 15.80 0.85
C LEU A 667 -18.12 17.23 0.43
N GLN A 668 -17.24 17.42 -0.56
CA GLN A 668 -16.88 18.75 -1.06
C GLN A 668 -18.06 19.49 -1.68
N ASP A 669 -18.83 18.85 -2.56
CA ASP A 669 -20.06 19.42 -3.16
C ASP A 669 -21.05 19.88 -2.08
N SER A 670 -21.07 19.18 -0.95
CA SER A 670 -21.95 19.47 0.17
C SER A 670 -21.49 20.68 1.00
N PHE A 671 -20.17 20.87 1.16
CA PHE A 671 -19.63 22.01 1.91
C PHE A 671 -19.44 23.27 1.06
N ASN A 672 -19.19 23.11 -0.24
CA ASN A 672 -18.91 24.19 -1.19
C ASN A 672 -19.81 24.09 -2.44
N PRO A 673 -21.14 24.28 -2.30
CA PRO A 673 -22.08 24.22 -3.42
C PRO A 673 -21.86 25.34 -4.44
N SER A 674 -22.21 25.08 -5.71
CA SER A 674 -22.24 26.10 -6.76
C SER A 674 -23.23 27.24 -6.46
N GLU A 675 -23.05 28.41 -7.07
CA GLU A 675 -23.97 29.55 -6.89
C GLU A 675 -25.41 29.21 -7.26
N SER A 676 -25.61 28.37 -8.29
CA SER A 676 -26.93 27.89 -8.71
C SER A 676 -27.59 27.03 -7.63
N ILE A 677 -26.85 26.06 -7.07
CA ILE A 677 -27.34 25.19 -6.00
C ILE A 677 -27.64 26.01 -4.73
N MET A 678 -26.77 26.97 -4.40
CA MET A 678 -27.00 27.93 -3.31
C MET A 678 -28.28 28.75 -3.52
N ALA A 679 -28.51 29.26 -4.72
CA ALA A 679 -29.72 30.02 -5.05
C ALA A 679 -30.99 29.17 -4.90
N GLN A 680 -30.97 27.93 -5.40
CA GLN A 680 -32.07 26.98 -5.26
C GLN A 680 -32.34 26.63 -3.79
N ALA A 681 -31.30 26.32 -3.01
CA ALA A 681 -31.44 26.03 -1.59
C ALA A 681 -31.92 27.24 -0.78
N ASN A 682 -31.49 28.45 -1.13
CA ASN A 682 -31.95 29.69 -0.49
C ASN A 682 -33.41 30.00 -0.82
N ALA A 683 -33.84 29.76 -2.07
CA ALA A 683 -35.24 29.86 -2.44
C ALA A 683 -36.11 28.87 -1.63
N LEU A 684 -35.64 27.64 -1.47
CA LEU A 684 -36.32 26.64 -0.64
C LEU A 684 -36.36 27.05 0.84
N ARG A 685 -35.24 27.51 1.42
CA ARG A 685 -35.18 28.05 2.79
C ARG A 685 -36.15 29.21 3.00
N LYS A 686 -36.31 30.10 2.00
CA LYS A 686 -37.27 31.21 2.05
C LYS A 686 -38.71 30.68 2.11
N LYS A 687 -39.06 29.69 1.27
CA LYS A 687 -40.38 29.03 1.31
C LYS A 687 -40.62 28.38 2.68
N LEU A 688 -39.64 27.65 3.22
CA LEU A 688 -39.74 27.03 4.55
C LEU A 688 -39.95 28.06 5.67
N ARG A 689 -39.22 29.17 5.65
CA ARG A 689 -39.36 30.27 6.63
C ARG A 689 -40.75 30.90 6.58
N LEU A 690 -41.31 31.10 5.39
CA LEU A 690 -42.64 31.68 5.22
C LEU A 690 -43.76 30.75 5.72
N ALA A 691 -43.53 29.45 5.67
CA ALA A 691 -44.50 28.44 6.11
C ALA A 691 -44.34 28.01 7.57
N MET A 692 -43.33 28.51 8.29
CA MET A 692 -42.90 28.02 9.60
C MET A 692 -44.02 27.99 10.64
N ASP A 693 -44.13 26.87 11.37
CA ASP A 693 -44.98 26.74 12.55
C ASP A 693 -44.12 26.65 13.82
N GLY A 694 -44.00 27.79 14.52
CA GLY A 694 -43.20 27.88 15.74
C GLY A 694 -43.74 27.05 16.91
N ILE A 695 -45.05 26.80 16.97
CA ILE A 695 -45.69 26.02 18.03
C ILE A 695 -45.35 24.54 17.85
N VAL A 696 -45.50 24.04 16.62
CA VAL A 696 -45.14 22.66 16.27
C VAL A 696 -43.63 22.45 16.43
N SER A 697 -42.81 23.39 15.95
CA SER A 697 -41.35 23.36 16.13
C SER A 697 -40.94 23.22 17.60
N THR A 698 -41.52 24.04 18.48
CA THR A 698 -41.26 24.01 19.93
C THR A 698 -41.72 22.69 20.54
N THR A 699 -42.87 22.17 20.11
CA THR A 699 -43.42 20.90 20.59
C THR A 699 -42.55 19.71 20.18
N MET A 700 -42.03 19.70 18.95
CA MET A 700 -41.11 18.68 18.45
C MET A 700 -39.85 18.61 19.32
N ARG A 701 -39.23 19.75 19.65
CA ARG A 701 -38.07 19.80 20.56
C ARG A 701 -38.39 19.24 21.93
N LYS A 702 -39.54 19.63 22.53
CA LYS A 702 -39.99 19.12 23.83
C LYS A 702 -40.21 17.60 23.85
N LYS A 703 -40.54 17.00 22.71
CA LYS A 703 -40.75 15.56 22.55
C LYS A 703 -39.47 14.80 22.15
N GLY A 704 -38.30 15.43 22.22
CA GLY A 704 -37.01 14.77 21.99
C GLY A 704 -36.57 14.71 20.52
N LEU A 705 -37.22 15.42 19.60
CA LEU A 705 -36.70 15.60 18.23
C LEU A 705 -35.62 16.69 18.24
N ASP A 706 -34.41 16.30 18.60
CA ASP A 706 -33.28 17.21 18.78
C ASP A 706 -32.56 17.52 17.46
N TYR A 707 -33.22 18.30 16.60
CA TYR A 707 -32.58 18.92 15.44
C TYR A 707 -32.13 20.34 15.80
N LYS A 708 -30.92 20.71 15.36
CA LYS A 708 -30.38 22.07 15.53
C LYS A 708 -31.36 23.12 14.99
N TYR A 709 -31.85 22.91 13.76
CA TYR A 709 -32.88 23.73 13.14
C TYR A 709 -34.07 22.88 12.66
N ASN A 710 -35.28 23.32 12.98
CA ASN A 710 -36.53 22.75 12.48
C ASN A 710 -37.59 23.86 12.33
N PHE A 711 -38.41 23.77 11.29
CA PHE A 711 -39.46 24.75 10.95
C PHE A 711 -40.88 24.30 11.34
N GLY A 712 -41.02 23.11 11.94
CA GLY A 712 -42.31 22.59 12.41
C GLY A 712 -43.27 22.17 11.29
N LEU A 713 -42.76 21.94 10.08
CA LEU A 713 -43.61 21.65 8.92
C LEU A 713 -43.99 20.17 8.86
N THR A 714 -45.23 19.93 8.41
CA THR A 714 -45.77 18.57 8.21
C THR A 714 -45.18 17.92 6.96
N ARG A 715 -45.18 16.58 6.93
CA ARG A 715 -44.72 15.82 5.76
C ARG A 715 -45.47 16.18 4.47
N GLU A 716 -46.78 16.42 4.54
CA GLU A 716 -47.58 16.82 3.38
C GLU A 716 -47.11 18.16 2.78
N HIS A 717 -46.76 19.11 3.63
CA HIS A 717 -46.19 20.37 3.18
C HIS A 717 -44.83 20.16 2.50
N LEU A 718 -43.95 19.35 3.10
CA LEU A 718 -42.65 19.03 2.52
C LEU A 718 -42.77 18.32 1.17
N LEU A 719 -43.76 17.43 1.00
CA LEU A 719 -44.04 16.77 -0.28
C LEU A 719 -44.45 17.76 -1.38
N ARG A 720 -45.25 18.78 -1.05
CA ARG A 720 -45.60 19.83 -2.02
C ARG A 720 -44.37 20.62 -2.46
N LEU A 721 -43.53 21.02 -1.50
CA LEU A 721 -42.27 21.71 -1.80
C LEU A 721 -41.31 20.85 -2.62
N ALA A 722 -41.18 19.56 -2.29
CA ALA A 722 -40.33 18.64 -3.02
C ALA A 722 -40.79 18.46 -4.47
N LYS A 723 -42.10 18.39 -4.74
CA LYS A 723 -42.65 18.32 -6.11
C LYS A 723 -42.35 19.55 -6.96
N GLU A 724 -42.24 20.73 -6.33
CA GLU A 724 -41.85 21.99 -6.99
C GLU A 724 -40.33 22.16 -7.11
N THR A 725 -39.56 21.27 -6.48
CA THR A 725 -38.09 21.33 -6.46
C THR A 725 -37.55 20.38 -7.53
N PRO A 726 -36.62 20.80 -8.40
CA PRO A 726 -36.02 19.91 -9.39
C PRO A 726 -35.40 18.68 -8.74
N SER A 727 -35.60 17.50 -9.35
CA SER A 727 -34.83 16.31 -8.98
C SER A 727 -33.38 16.54 -9.41
N SER A 728 -32.48 16.54 -8.44
CA SER A 728 -31.07 16.89 -8.64
C SER A 728 -30.25 16.24 -7.53
N ILE A 729 -29.27 15.43 -7.92
CA ILE A 729 -28.32 14.80 -6.99
C ILE A 729 -27.52 15.85 -6.20
N GLU A 730 -27.14 16.95 -6.84
CA GLU A 730 -26.34 18.02 -6.25
C GLU A 730 -27.10 18.77 -5.17
N LEU A 731 -28.32 19.18 -5.50
CA LEU A 731 -29.18 19.86 -4.53
C LEU A 731 -29.51 18.90 -3.38
N ALA A 732 -29.83 17.63 -3.67
CA ALA A 732 -30.10 16.63 -2.65
C ALA A 732 -28.92 16.44 -1.69
N ARG A 733 -27.69 16.27 -2.19
CA ARG A 733 -26.45 16.15 -1.39
C ARG A 733 -26.25 17.37 -0.49
N TYR A 734 -26.35 18.57 -1.06
CA TYR A 734 -26.22 19.81 -0.30
C TYR A 734 -27.27 19.88 0.82
N LEU A 735 -28.55 19.64 0.50
CA LEU A 735 -29.65 19.69 1.46
C LEU A 735 -29.52 18.64 2.57
N TRP A 736 -29.08 17.41 2.23
CA TRP A 736 -28.88 16.31 3.16
C TRP A 736 -27.85 16.60 4.24
N ASN A 737 -26.79 17.32 3.88
CA ASN A 737 -25.69 17.68 4.77
C ASN A 737 -25.92 19.00 5.52
N THR A 738 -27.10 19.62 5.39
CA THR A 738 -27.50 20.74 6.25
C THR A 738 -27.98 20.27 7.62
N GLU A 739 -27.95 21.16 8.62
CA GLU A 739 -28.48 20.89 9.96
C GLU A 739 -29.99 21.22 10.11
N VAL A 740 -30.71 21.34 8.97
CA VAL A 740 -32.13 21.72 8.93
C VAL A 740 -32.98 20.49 8.63
N ARG A 741 -33.84 20.10 9.58
CA ARG A 741 -34.73 18.92 9.46
C ARG A 741 -35.47 18.86 8.12
N GLU A 742 -36.19 19.91 7.77
CA GLU A 742 -37.05 19.94 6.59
C GLU A 742 -36.26 19.79 5.28
N LEU A 743 -35.05 20.37 5.21
CA LEU A 743 -34.17 20.25 4.04
C LEU A 743 -33.65 18.83 3.90
N ARG A 744 -33.22 18.18 5.00
CA ARG A 744 -32.77 16.79 4.99
C ARG A 744 -33.89 15.85 4.53
N ILE A 745 -35.13 16.08 4.97
CA ILE A 745 -36.29 15.30 4.53
C ILE A 745 -36.56 15.52 3.03
N ILE A 746 -36.57 16.77 2.56
CA ILE A 746 -36.76 17.08 1.12
C ILE A 746 -35.66 16.46 0.27
N ALA A 747 -34.41 16.44 0.74
CA ALA A 747 -33.29 15.80 0.05
C ALA A 747 -33.60 14.34 -0.31
N THR A 748 -34.18 13.57 0.62
CA THR A 748 -34.59 12.17 0.38
C THR A 748 -35.71 12.03 -0.67
N MET A 749 -36.45 13.11 -0.97
CA MET A 749 -37.56 13.10 -1.93
C MET A 749 -37.12 13.51 -3.34
N ILE A 750 -36.06 14.31 -3.46
CA ILE A 750 -35.58 14.87 -4.74
C ILE A 750 -34.32 14.16 -5.28
N MET A 751 -33.65 13.36 -4.44
CA MET A 751 -32.51 12.54 -4.85
C MET A 751 -32.94 11.51 -5.90
N PRO A 752 -32.30 11.48 -7.10
CA PRO A 752 -32.55 10.44 -8.10
C PRO A 752 -32.08 9.07 -7.60
N PRO A 753 -32.96 8.07 -7.39
CA PRO A 753 -32.58 6.77 -6.84
C PRO A 753 -31.62 5.98 -7.73
N GLU A 754 -31.67 6.18 -9.05
CA GLU A 754 -30.82 5.52 -10.05
C GLU A 754 -29.37 6.02 -10.09
N GLU A 755 -29.11 7.20 -9.50
CA GLU A 755 -27.76 7.79 -9.41
C GLU A 755 -27.07 7.48 -8.07
N LEU A 756 -27.80 6.91 -7.11
CA LEU A 756 -27.28 6.61 -5.78
C LEU A 756 -26.44 5.32 -5.80
N GLY A 757 -25.16 5.42 -5.44
CA GLY A 757 -24.26 4.27 -5.25
C GLY A 757 -24.24 3.76 -3.81
N TYR A 758 -23.65 2.57 -3.59
CA TYR A 758 -23.54 1.94 -2.28
C TYR A 758 -22.85 2.83 -1.23
N SER A 759 -21.68 3.40 -1.54
CA SER A 759 -20.91 4.22 -0.60
C SER A 759 -21.69 5.45 -0.13
N GLU A 760 -22.45 6.08 -1.04
CA GLU A 760 -23.31 7.23 -0.69
C GLU A 760 -24.52 6.78 0.12
N ALA A 761 -25.18 5.69 -0.26
CA ALA A 761 -26.28 5.10 0.49
C ALA A 761 -25.87 4.74 1.93
N LEU A 762 -24.69 4.14 2.12
CA LEU A 762 -24.11 3.80 3.42
C LEU A 762 -23.85 5.07 4.24
N SER A 763 -23.22 6.08 3.64
CA SER A 763 -22.97 7.37 4.30
C SER A 763 -24.27 8.04 4.77
N MET A 764 -25.31 8.07 3.90
CA MET A 764 -26.63 8.59 4.25
C MET A 764 -27.30 7.75 5.36
N ALA A 765 -27.21 6.42 5.29
CA ALA A 765 -27.78 5.53 6.30
C ALA A 765 -27.14 5.74 7.68
N ILE A 766 -25.80 5.90 7.73
CA ILE A 766 -25.07 6.23 8.96
C ILE A 766 -25.51 7.62 9.49
N ALA A 767 -25.58 8.64 8.63
CA ALA A 767 -25.99 9.98 9.03
C ALA A 767 -27.46 10.07 9.50
N ALA A 768 -28.34 9.22 8.97
CA ALA A 768 -29.74 9.10 9.38
C ALA A 768 -29.91 8.31 10.68
N SER A 769 -28.91 7.51 11.05
CA SER A 769 -28.99 6.56 12.16
C SER A 769 -29.22 7.23 13.53
N TYR A 770 -28.86 8.52 13.66
CA TYR A 770 -29.08 9.31 14.88
C TYR A 770 -30.52 9.84 15.05
N HIS A 771 -31.38 9.73 14.04
CA HIS A 771 -32.76 10.21 14.10
C HIS A 771 -33.73 9.22 13.44
N THR A 772 -34.58 8.56 14.23
CA THR A 772 -35.57 7.57 13.74
C THR A 772 -36.42 8.11 12.60
N GLU A 773 -36.87 9.37 12.69
CA GLU A 773 -37.64 10.02 11.63
C GLU A 773 -36.87 10.13 10.31
N LEU A 774 -35.61 10.60 10.34
CA LEU A 774 -34.83 10.72 9.10
C LEU A 774 -34.54 9.35 8.51
N ARG A 775 -34.30 8.34 9.36
CA ARG A 775 -34.13 6.96 8.93
C ARG A 775 -35.37 6.48 8.16
N GLU A 776 -36.56 6.73 8.70
CA GLU A 776 -37.84 6.38 8.06
C GLU A 776 -38.02 7.13 6.73
N GLN A 777 -37.75 8.44 6.70
CA GLN A 777 -37.86 9.24 5.48
C GLN A 777 -36.86 8.77 4.42
N LEU A 778 -35.62 8.47 4.81
CA LEU A 778 -34.59 7.96 3.91
C LEU A 778 -34.99 6.62 3.29
N CYS A 779 -35.45 5.67 4.12
CA CYS A 779 -35.88 4.36 3.65
C CYS A 779 -37.10 4.47 2.72
N MET A 780 -38.08 5.30 3.08
CA MET A 780 -39.34 5.44 2.35
C MET A 780 -39.22 6.23 1.04
N ASN A 781 -38.52 7.36 1.07
CA ASN A 781 -38.54 8.31 -0.04
C ASN A 781 -37.47 7.98 -1.09
N LEU A 782 -36.34 7.37 -0.66
CA LEU A 782 -35.17 7.14 -1.50
C LEU A 782 -34.78 5.66 -1.57
N LEU A 783 -34.27 5.08 -0.47
CA LEU A 783 -33.57 3.79 -0.54
C LEU A 783 -34.46 2.66 -1.06
N SER A 784 -35.74 2.58 -0.65
CA SER A 784 -36.63 1.51 -1.14
C SER A 784 -36.93 1.57 -2.64
N LYS A 785 -36.50 2.62 -3.34
CA LYS A 785 -36.65 2.79 -4.80
C LYS A 785 -35.36 2.45 -5.56
N CYS A 786 -34.24 2.27 -4.87
CA CYS A 786 -32.97 1.87 -5.49
C CYS A 786 -32.99 0.37 -5.78
N SER A 787 -32.53 -0.04 -6.97
CA SER A 787 -32.54 -1.44 -7.42
C SER A 787 -31.78 -2.39 -6.49
N ASP A 788 -30.65 -1.92 -5.95
CA ASP A 788 -29.74 -2.74 -5.14
C ASP A 788 -29.98 -2.59 -3.62
N ALA A 789 -31.00 -1.84 -3.20
CA ALA A 789 -31.21 -1.49 -1.79
C ALA A 789 -31.43 -2.70 -0.87
N ALA A 790 -32.07 -3.76 -1.35
CA ALA A 790 -32.22 -4.99 -0.58
C ALA A 790 -30.85 -5.61 -0.26
N TYR A 791 -29.95 -5.64 -1.24
CA TYR A 791 -28.60 -6.16 -1.08
C TYR A 791 -27.75 -5.28 -0.17
N TRP A 792 -27.84 -3.96 -0.31
CA TRP A 792 -27.17 -3.03 0.60
C TRP A 792 -27.63 -3.22 2.04
N ALA A 793 -28.95 -3.31 2.26
CA ALA A 793 -29.50 -3.52 3.60
C ALA A 793 -29.09 -4.86 4.20
N ILE A 794 -29.08 -5.94 3.41
CA ILE A 794 -28.57 -7.25 3.86
C ILE A 794 -27.09 -7.14 4.20
N SER A 795 -26.28 -6.45 3.38
CA SER A 795 -24.88 -6.20 3.68
C SER A 795 -24.71 -5.47 5.01
N TRP A 796 -25.47 -4.41 5.26
CA TRP A 796 -25.44 -3.67 6.53
C TRP A 796 -25.91 -4.49 7.74
N LEU A 797 -26.80 -5.47 7.51
CA LEU A 797 -27.28 -6.35 8.57
C LEU A 797 -26.23 -7.41 8.96
N MET A 798 -25.53 -7.93 7.94
CA MET A 798 -24.62 -9.07 8.04
C MET A 798 -23.17 -8.65 8.32
N ASP A 799 -22.74 -7.49 7.84
CA ASP A 799 -21.35 -7.04 8.00
C ASP A 799 -21.09 -6.64 9.45
N LYS A 800 -19.98 -7.17 9.98
CA LYS A 800 -19.48 -6.84 11.32
C LYS A 800 -18.56 -5.61 11.29
N LYS A 801 -18.11 -5.18 10.10
CA LYS A 801 -17.24 -4.01 9.88
C LYS A 801 -17.84 -3.14 8.77
N ASN A 802 -18.22 -1.91 9.11
CA ASN A 802 -18.89 -0.98 8.18
C ASN A 802 -17.90 -0.29 7.21
N ASP A 803 -17.28 -1.04 6.28
CA ASP A 803 -16.47 -0.56 5.15
C ASP A 803 -15.66 0.76 5.39
N GLY A 804 -14.88 0.82 6.48
CA GLY A 804 -14.00 1.97 6.78
C GLY A 804 -14.68 3.20 7.42
N HIS A 805 -15.97 3.16 7.75
CA HIS A 805 -16.67 4.27 8.41
C HIS A 805 -16.57 4.19 9.95
N GLU A 806 -15.55 4.84 10.52
CA GLU A 806 -15.27 4.92 11.97
C GLU A 806 -16.44 5.41 12.84
N GLN A 807 -17.36 6.21 12.28
CA GLN A 807 -18.48 6.83 13.03
C GLN A 807 -19.76 5.98 13.06
N SER A 808 -19.72 4.77 12.51
CA SER A 808 -20.90 3.92 12.47
C SER A 808 -21.06 3.16 13.78
N ASN A 809 -22.17 3.37 14.49
CA ASN A 809 -22.63 2.41 15.49
C ASN A 809 -23.25 1.22 14.72
N PRO A 810 -22.61 0.03 14.70
CA PRO A 810 -23.12 -1.10 13.91
C PRO A 810 -24.55 -1.47 14.29
N SER A 811 -24.93 -1.27 15.55
CA SER A 811 -26.30 -1.48 16.02
C SER A 811 -27.29 -0.56 15.32
N GLU A 812 -27.00 0.75 15.22
CA GLU A 812 -27.93 1.71 14.62
C GLU A 812 -28.07 1.53 13.10
N LEU A 813 -27.02 1.06 12.43
CA LEU A 813 -27.08 0.74 11.01
C LEU A 813 -27.94 -0.52 10.75
N LYS A 814 -27.83 -1.55 11.60
CA LYS A 814 -28.70 -2.74 11.55
C LYS A 814 -30.19 -2.37 11.65
N LEU A 815 -30.52 -1.38 12.48
CA LEU A 815 -31.91 -0.91 12.59
C LEU A 815 -32.40 -0.27 11.29
N THR A 816 -31.55 0.52 10.62
CA THR A 816 -31.82 1.06 9.26
C THR A 816 -32.02 -0.05 8.25
N ALA A 817 -31.19 -1.09 8.28
CA ALA A 817 -31.30 -2.25 7.41
C ALA A 817 -32.63 -3.00 7.58
N LEU A 818 -33.01 -3.33 8.82
CA LEU A 818 -34.27 -4.02 9.11
C LEU A 818 -35.48 -3.24 8.60
N MET A 819 -35.49 -1.93 8.85
CA MET A 819 -36.59 -1.06 8.42
C MET A 819 -36.67 -0.93 6.90
N LEU A 820 -35.52 -0.81 6.22
CA LEU A 820 -35.45 -0.78 4.76
C LEU A 820 -35.95 -2.10 4.16
N LEU A 821 -35.49 -3.24 4.68
CA LEU A 821 -35.93 -4.56 4.22
C LEU A 821 -37.43 -4.78 4.45
N ALA A 822 -37.95 -4.38 5.61
CA ALA A 822 -39.38 -4.48 5.90
C ALA A 822 -40.20 -3.64 4.91
N ARG A 823 -39.69 -2.46 4.53
CA ARG A 823 -40.32 -1.58 3.54
C ARG A 823 -40.29 -2.18 2.14
N ILE A 824 -39.16 -2.73 1.72
CA ILE A 824 -39.00 -3.38 0.41
C ILE A 824 -39.93 -4.61 0.32
N ALA A 825 -39.98 -5.43 1.39
CA ALA A 825 -40.88 -6.58 1.47
C ALA A 825 -42.35 -6.16 1.42
N PHE A 826 -42.75 -5.11 2.16
CA PHE A 826 -44.10 -4.56 2.13
C PHE A 826 -44.52 -4.07 0.74
N ASN A 827 -43.59 -3.49 -0.03
CA ASN A 827 -43.84 -3.07 -1.41
C ASN A 827 -43.88 -4.25 -2.41
N GLY A 828 -43.63 -5.49 -1.97
CA GLY A 828 -43.55 -6.67 -2.83
C GLY A 828 -42.29 -6.72 -3.71
N SER A 829 -41.28 -5.89 -3.43
CA SER A 829 -40.10 -5.71 -4.29
C SER A 829 -38.84 -6.44 -3.76
N LEU A 830 -38.98 -7.28 -2.73
CA LEU A 830 -37.86 -8.04 -2.16
C LEU A 830 -37.53 -9.25 -3.05
N HIS A 831 -36.79 -9.00 -4.13
CA HIS A 831 -36.34 -10.03 -5.08
C HIS A 831 -34.94 -10.52 -4.73
N ILE A 832 -34.86 -11.52 -3.86
CA ILE A 832 -33.61 -12.18 -3.42
C ILE A 832 -33.72 -13.70 -3.61
N SER A 833 -32.59 -14.39 -3.71
CA SER A 833 -32.59 -15.86 -3.82
C SER A 833 -33.09 -16.52 -2.54
N ASN A 834 -33.51 -17.79 -2.65
CA ASN A 834 -34.00 -18.57 -1.52
C ASN A 834 -32.94 -18.78 -0.42
N GLU A 835 -31.68 -18.91 -0.83
CA GLU A 835 -30.52 -19.06 0.07
C GLU A 835 -30.30 -17.78 0.87
N ILE A 836 -30.35 -16.62 0.19
CA ILE A 836 -30.23 -15.29 0.81
C ILE A 836 -31.37 -15.06 1.79
N LEU A 837 -32.61 -15.39 1.38
CA LEU A 837 -33.77 -15.27 2.24
C LEU A 837 -33.62 -16.11 3.51
N GLN A 838 -33.12 -17.34 3.40
CA GLN A 838 -32.89 -18.19 4.56
C GLN A 838 -31.85 -17.58 5.52
N LYS A 839 -30.74 -17.03 5.01
CA LYS A 839 -29.73 -16.35 5.82
C LYS A 839 -30.32 -15.10 6.49
N LEU A 840 -31.09 -14.29 5.76
CA LEU A 840 -31.80 -13.14 6.30
C LEU A 840 -32.74 -13.53 7.44
N LEU A 841 -33.54 -14.59 7.27
CA LEU A 841 -34.44 -15.07 8.31
C LEU A 841 -33.69 -15.55 9.56
N LEU A 842 -32.55 -16.22 9.40
CA LEU A 842 -31.72 -16.67 10.51
C LEU A 842 -31.09 -15.50 11.28
N GLU A 843 -30.54 -14.51 10.57
CA GLU A 843 -29.98 -13.30 11.20
C GLU A 843 -31.09 -12.50 11.91
N THR A 844 -32.26 -12.37 11.28
CA THR A 844 -33.43 -11.72 11.89
C THR A 844 -33.88 -12.44 13.16
N LYS A 845 -33.81 -13.78 13.19
CA LYS A 845 -34.06 -14.57 14.40
C LYS A 845 -33.02 -14.31 15.50
N GLN A 846 -31.75 -14.17 15.16
CA GLN A 846 -30.70 -13.87 16.15
C GLN A 846 -30.88 -12.49 16.76
N ILE A 847 -31.35 -11.51 15.99
CA ILE A 847 -31.72 -10.18 16.50
C ILE A 847 -32.95 -10.27 17.41
N LEU A 848 -33.91 -11.13 17.06
CA LEU A 848 -35.11 -11.36 17.86
C LEU A 848 -34.78 -12.05 19.21
N ILE A 849 -33.83 -13.00 19.20
CA ILE A 849 -33.39 -13.83 20.35
C ILE A 849 -31.84 -13.82 20.47
N PRO A 850 -31.23 -12.84 21.15
CA PRO A 850 -29.78 -12.78 21.32
C PRO A 850 -29.23 -13.96 22.13
N ALA A 851 -28.04 -14.48 21.78
CA ALA A 851 -27.47 -15.68 22.41
C ALA A 851 -27.20 -15.56 23.93
N GLU A 852 -26.97 -14.33 24.44
CA GLU A 852 -26.71 -14.03 25.86
C GLU A 852 -27.98 -14.00 26.74
N SER A 853 -29.17 -14.09 26.14
CA SER A 853 -30.46 -14.00 26.86
C SER A 853 -30.99 -15.34 27.40
N LYS A 854 -30.23 -16.43 27.26
CA LYS A 854 -30.73 -17.78 27.59
C LYS A 854 -30.83 -18.08 29.10
N ASP A 855 -30.20 -17.29 29.97
CA ASP A 855 -30.07 -17.63 31.41
C ASP A 855 -30.33 -16.47 32.41
N THR A 856 -30.88 -15.32 32.00
CA THR A 856 -31.19 -14.21 32.94
C THR A 856 -32.69 -13.89 32.98
N VAL A 857 -33.31 -14.18 34.12
CA VAL A 857 -34.75 -14.03 34.41
C VAL A 857 -35.15 -12.56 34.70
N GLU A 858 -34.23 -11.59 34.63
CA GLU A 858 -34.48 -10.22 35.14
C GLU A 858 -33.91 -9.07 34.27
N GLN A 859 -34.19 -9.03 32.96
CA GLN A 859 -33.96 -7.79 32.18
C GLN A 859 -35.22 -7.40 31.38
N ASP A 860 -35.76 -6.22 31.71
CA ASP A 860 -36.83 -5.44 31.07
C ASP A 860 -37.76 -6.15 30.07
N ASN A 861 -39.04 -6.31 30.43
CA ASN A 861 -40.13 -6.83 29.58
C ASN A 861 -40.45 -5.96 28.33
N LEU A 862 -39.64 -4.96 27.98
CA LEU A 862 -39.88 -4.04 26.87
C LEU A 862 -39.06 -4.43 25.63
N PRO A 863 -39.69 -4.67 24.46
CA PRO A 863 -38.98 -5.03 23.25
C PRO A 863 -38.10 -3.88 22.75
N SER A 864 -36.84 -4.17 22.44
CA SER A 864 -35.94 -3.22 21.79
C SER A 864 -36.46 -2.83 20.38
N LEU A 865 -36.07 -1.65 19.87
CA LEU A 865 -36.44 -1.22 18.52
C LEU A 865 -36.01 -2.22 17.44
N HIS A 866 -34.86 -2.87 17.61
CA HIS A 866 -34.38 -3.93 16.74
C HIS A 866 -35.30 -5.14 16.73
N GLN A 867 -35.74 -5.59 17.91
CA GLN A 867 -36.69 -6.72 18.02
C GLN A 867 -38.04 -6.36 17.41
N GLN A 868 -38.56 -5.16 17.67
CA GLN A 868 -39.80 -4.68 17.06
C GLN A 868 -39.69 -4.68 15.53
N MET A 869 -38.57 -4.20 14.98
CA MET A 869 -38.37 -4.18 13.54
C MET A 869 -38.09 -5.55 12.93
N ALA A 870 -37.46 -6.46 13.66
CA ALA A 870 -37.33 -7.85 13.26
C ALA A 870 -38.71 -8.53 13.15
N VAL A 871 -39.61 -8.33 14.11
CA VAL A 871 -41.00 -8.83 14.06
C VAL A 871 -41.72 -8.29 12.83
N VAL A 872 -41.64 -6.99 12.57
CA VAL A 872 -42.26 -6.37 11.39
C VAL A 872 -41.69 -6.96 10.10
N LEU A 873 -40.36 -7.09 9.99
CA LEU A 873 -39.73 -7.69 8.81
C LEU A 873 -40.23 -9.12 8.56
N LEU A 874 -40.29 -9.97 9.60
CA LEU A 874 -40.79 -11.34 9.49
C LEU A 874 -42.24 -11.40 9.01
N LYS A 875 -43.10 -10.52 9.54
CA LYS A 875 -44.48 -10.37 9.07
C LYS A 875 -44.51 -10.01 7.57
N ARG A 876 -43.78 -8.97 7.17
CA ARG A 876 -43.75 -8.51 5.77
C ARG A 876 -43.23 -9.56 4.81
N ILE A 877 -42.19 -10.30 5.19
CA ILE A 877 -41.66 -11.42 4.38
C ILE A 877 -42.73 -12.51 4.23
N GLY A 878 -43.39 -12.90 5.32
CA GLY A 878 -44.39 -13.96 5.31
C GLY A 878 -45.67 -13.60 4.55
N GLU A 879 -46.03 -12.32 4.47
CA GLU A 879 -47.14 -11.82 3.64
C GLU A 879 -46.90 -11.98 2.13
N MET A 880 -45.64 -12.05 1.69
CA MET A 880 -45.32 -12.00 0.25
C MET A 880 -45.83 -13.22 -0.53
N ASN A 881 -45.73 -14.42 0.06
CA ASN A 881 -46.20 -15.67 -0.55
C ASN A 881 -46.30 -16.81 0.49
N ARG A 882 -46.99 -17.89 0.14
CA ARG A 882 -47.18 -19.06 1.02
C ARG A 882 -45.88 -19.77 1.43
N ASP A 883 -44.87 -19.81 0.57
CA ASP A 883 -43.59 -20.45 0.89
C ASP A 883 -42.84 -19.66 1.98
N ASN A 884 -42.78 -18.34 1.83
CA ASN A 884 -42.21 -17.44 2.82
C ASN A 884 -42.95 -17.53 4.16
N SER A 885 -44.29 -17.58 4.14
CA SER A 885 -45.10 -17.76 5.36
C SER A 885 -44.69 -19.05 6.11
N LYS A 886 -44.52 -20.17 5.39
CA LYS A 886 -44.04 -21.43 5.99
C LYS A 886 -42.63 -21.29 6.57
N ARG A 887 -41.69 -20.65 5.85
CA ARG A 887 -40.33 -20.42 6.32
C ARG A 887 -40.29 -19.58 7.60
N VAL A 888 -41.07 -18.50 7.64
CA VAL A 888 -41.18 -17.65 8.84
C VAL A 888 -41.71 -18.45 10.02
N ARG A 889 -42.77 -19.24 9.84
CA ARG A 889 -43.32 -20.13 10.90
C ARG A 889 -42.27 -21.09 11.46
N ILE A 890 -41.48 -21.75 10.58
CA ILE A 890 -40.40 -22.64 10.99
C ILE A 890 -39.35 -21.91 11.83
N ILE A 891 -38.97 -20.70 11.43
CA ILE A 891 -37.93 -19.92 12.09
C ILE A 891 -38.35 -19.49 13.50
N ILE A 892 -39.62 -19.11 13.67
CA ILE A 892 -40.17 -18.63 14.94
C ILE A 892 -40.70 -19.73 15.86
N GLU A 893 -40.80 -20.99 15.42
CA GLU A 893 -41.44 -22.07 16.21
C GLU A 893 -40.80 -22.23 17.60
N SER A 894 -39.49 -22.00 17.73
CA SER A 894 -38.80 -22.06 19.02
C SER A 894 -39.25 -20.99 20.04
N LEU A 895 -39.98 -19.96 19.61
CA LEU A 895 -40.52 -18.91 20.49
C LEU A 895 -41.79 -19.34 21.22
N LYS A 896 -42.53 -20.31 20.65
CA LYS A 896 -43.85 -20.74 21.15
C LYS A 896 -43.82 -21.21 22.60
N ASP A 897 -42.81 -22.01 22.93
CA ASP A 897 -42.62 -22.62 24.26
C ASP A 897 -41.44 -21.96 25.02
N SER A 898 -41.08 -20.73 24.66
CA SER A 898 -40.03 -19.96 25.34
C SER A 898 -40.37 -19.71 26.82
N SER A 899 -39.36 -19.64 27.70
CA SER A 899 -39.55 -19.23 29.10
C SER A 899 -39.85 -17.74 29.25
N SER A 900 -39.45 -16.91 28.28
CA SER A 900 -39.72 -15.47 28.24
C SER A 900 -41.11 -15.17 27.66
N ASP A 901 -41.94 -14.44 28.40
CA ASP A 901 -43.29 -14.04 27.97
C ASP A 901 -43.26 -13.07 26.79
N LEU A 902 -42.24 -12.20 26.72
CA LEU A 902 -42.01 -11.32 25.56
C LEU A 902 -41.82 -12.11 24.26
N TYR A 903 -41.09 -13.23 24.33
CA TYR A 903 -40.83 -14.07 23.16
C TYR A 903 -42.08 -14.83 22.71
N LYS A 904 -42.93 -15.26 23.66
CA LYS A 904 -44.25 -15.82 23.33
C LYS A 904 -45.14 -14.76 22.69
N GLU A 905 -45.10 -13.52 23.17
CA GLU A 905 -45.86 -12.41 22.58
C GLU A 905 -45.45 -12.18 21.12
N PHE A 906 -44.14 -12.15 20.82
CA PHE A 906 -43.66 -12.08 19.43
C PHE A 906 -44.17 -13.22 18.56
N TYR A 907 -44.17 -14.46 19.07
CA TYR A 907 -44.71 -15.61 18.35
C TYR A 907 -46.19 -15.41 18.00
N HIS A 908 -47.01 -15.08 19.00
CA HIS A 908 -48.44 -14.88 18.81
C HIS A 908 -48.74 -13.72 17.86
N ASP A 909 -48.02 -12.62 17.97
CA ASP A 909 -48.17 -11.45 17.12
C ASP A 909 -47.85 -11.76 15.64
N ILE A 910 -46.79 -12.53 15.37
CA ILE A 910 -46.43 -12.95 14.00
C ILE A 910 -47.46 -13.95 13.47
N ILE A 911 -47.83 -14.97 14.24
CA ILE A 911 -48.78 -16.01 13.80
C ILE A 911 -50.16 -15.42 13.52
N PHE A 912 -50.68 -14.60 14.43
CA PHE A 912 -51.97 -13.92 14.24
C PHE A 912 -51.99 -13.12 12.93
N HIS A 913 -50.89 -12.41 12.65
CA HIS A 913 -50.74 -11.64 11.43
C HIS A 913 -50.72 -12.53 10.17
N LEU A 914 -49.94 -13.62 10.19
CA LEU A 914 -49.84 -14.56 9.06
C LEU A 914 -51.09 -15.41 8.83
N ASP A 915 -51.93 -15.60 9.85
CA ASP A 915 -53.23 -16.28 9.73
C ASP A 915 -54.31 -15.34 9.18
N TYR A 916 -54.23 -14.03 9.52
CA TYR A 916 -55.17 -13.02 9.06
C TYR A 916 -54.98 -12.64 7.59
N VAL A 917 -53.72 -12.52 7.14
CA VAL A 917 -53.39 -12.25 5.74
C VAL A 917 -53.46 -13.59 4.99
N GLN A 918 -54.63 -13.99 4.50
CA GLN A 918 -54.77 -15.16 3.63
C GLN A 918 -53.99 -14.91 2.33
N VAL A 919 -52.77 -15.43 2.26
CA VAL A 919 -51.93 -15.36 1.06
C VAL A 919 -52.42 -16.41 0.08
N ASP A 920 -53.01 -16.00 -1.05
CA ASP A 920 -53.45 -16.91 -2.12
C ASP A 920 -52.29 -17.55 -2.89
#